data_AF-A0A2E5MMH6-F1
#
_entry.id   AF-A0A2E5MMH6-F1
#
_cell.length_a   1.000
_cell.length_b   1.000
_cell.length_c   1.000
_cell.angle_alpha   90.00
_cell.angle_beta   90.00
_cell.angle_gamma   90.00
#
_symmetry.space_group_name_H-M   'P 1'
#
loop_
_entity.id
_entity.type
_entity.pdbx_description
1 polymer ?
#
loop_
_entity_poly.entity_id
_entity_poly.type
_entity_poly.pdbx_seq_one_letter_code
_entity_poly.pdbx_strand_id
1 'polypeptide(L)'
;MFKKTLLALAVASSVGLTGCLDDGSSGKNANPDYKIDDTTIDRSIVRPVFNPNPLADTAVPVNFDLLLLLGASQGPNYDFTGLTTGTTPADSAINDLSGFSTTGQFNLAFDGSLNPDSVIKGQTVFLVPLTTKPVLDTAPLALPPINPTQITGVDKTPANQPNFRVEVITQDGVTNNTIRITPLEPLLENTKYIVIVSDGVIGANGKPIEQSIEAQQLTEGPLGNSALQSVRDIINASNGLGQQIIAASGKDVALAYTMTTNGHSTVLKAMASPATYLTALGQKIGFTALLKAVRDNNPEKNFSELTTILGKIQKGDTSAGAPGTAAAVGAAAAVATESNIGSAIAARVADGSISLPLPRPSFFYKQNEPAENLATIQGLAAADPNNQVVTLSKGVSVSQGAIVLPYYQPIPAVTGGESLVKQGWQGDTTLETKLNESLNSGTTTFEFLRDLDGTLNVNANFPYPKIQGQVAVPVVVYQPDTDNTALSTCGSAPLGVTIFQHGITVDRSVSMLPGILLASQACQAVIAIDQPLHGLSGPTLGTVTGLDELTPSDIGTVFDQVPGLAYIGERHFNYTDAGSLTPVQKASATDVKSGSLFINLKHLQGARDNLRQGVIDLLNVAATLDSSNKPAAYPTKGFDIDRNGSDDFAGLPVNFIGHSLGGITGTVFAELSSDPVVRGAYAQAQAQNPNFPSAQFPSLNSVVLHNTGGQITKLVENSPTFASRVLPALPAQGTSNLETFLYVFQSVVDSVDPAVYAKDLGKASSSVNILTTEVVGDTTVPNEANVNPLGNALSAPLAGTEPLMALIDLGAGGTKLSDGSEGSKIVNMSTAPTPDVGLPASVFFDGTNPCAQANHGTFVAPIVDNDACPGGKAITKDAFTSMVTQTGALVSPAGATLPVSPDIQATLGTSLTIESALDQDK
;
A
#
# COMPACT_ATOMS: atom_id res chain seq x y z
N MET A 1 16.02 -14.24 -34.56
CA MET A 1 14.80 -13.88 -35.30
C MET A 1 13.92 -12.82 -34.61
N PHE A 2 14.07 -12.58 -33.30
CA PHE A 2 13.37 -11.51 -32.54
C PHE A 2 13.33 -10.10 -33.17
N LYS A 3 14.33 -9.70 -33.97
CA LYS A 3 14.42 -8.34 -34.52
C LYS A 3 13.51 -8.02 -35.71
N LYS A 4 12.98 -9.01 -36.45
CA LYS A 4 12.28 -8.74 -37.73
C LYS A 4 10.76 -8.53 -37.59
N THR A 5 10.12 -9.07 -36.55
CA THR A 5 8.67 -8.91 -36.31
C THR A 5 8.35 -7.66 -35.48
N LEU A 6 9.27 -7.22 -34.61
CA LEU A 6 9.12 -6.00 -33.78
C LEU A 6 9.14 -4.69 -34.59
N LEU A 7 9.66 -4.70 -35.82
CA LEU A 7 9.68 -3.51 -36.68
C LEU A 7 8.29 -3.14 -37.24
N ALA A 8 7.29 -4.03 -37.15
CA ALA A 8 5.91 -3.75 -37.57
C ALA A 8 5.10 -2.97 -36.50
N LEU A 9 5.58 -2.89 -35.25
CA LEU A 9 4.94 -2.14 -34.14
C LEU A 9 5.38 -0.66 -34.07
N ALA A 10 5.92 -0.10 -35.15
CA ALA A 10 6.55 1.23 -35.13
C ALA A 10 5.62 2.40 -35.49
N VAL A 11 4.31 2.19 -35.62
CA VAL A 11 3.37 3.26 -35.97
C VAL A 11 2.54 3.62 -34.74
N ALA A 12 2.69 4.88 -34.33
CA ALA A 12 1.92 5.50 -33.27
C ALA A 12 0.43 5.19 -33.38
N SER A 13 -0.18 4.76 -32.29
CA SER A 13 -1.55 5.14 -31.95
C SER A 13 -1.88 4.57 -30.58
N SER A 14 -2.31 5.42 -29.66
CA SER A 14 -3.24 4.96 -28.64
C SER A 14 -4.45 4.33 -29.32
N VAL A 15 -5.27 3.66 -28.51
CA VAL A 15 -6.62 3.36 -28.96
C VAL A 15 -7.26 4.67 -29.45
N GLY A 16 -7.80 4.71 -30.67
CA GLY A 16 -8.33 5.92 -31.31
C GLY A 16 -9.85 5.91 -31.30
N LEU A 17 -10.48 6.18 -30.16
CA LEU A 17 -11.93 6.08 -29.94
C LEU A 17 -12.65 7.43 -29.78
N THR A 18 -12.07 8.54 -30.27
CA THR A 18 -12.62 9.90 -30.11
C THR A 18 -14.13 9.93 -30.38
N GLY A 19 -14.92 10.28 -29.36
CA GLY A 19 -16.38 10.50 -29.45
C GLY A 19 -17.26 9.25 -29.54
N CYS A 20 -16.73 8.04 -29.32
CA CYS A 20 -17.54 6.81 -29.35
C CYS A 20 -17.96 6.28 -27.96
N LEU A 21 -17.41 6.82 -26.88
CA LEU A 21 -17.79 6.48 -25.50
C LEU A 21 -18.72 7.54 -24.85
N ASP A 22 -19.07 8.60 -25.58
CA ASP A 22 -20.08 9.56 -25.14
C ASP A 22 -21.43 8.84 -25.01
N ASP A 23 -22.15 9.14 -23.93
CA ASP A 23 -23.45 8.57 -23.66
C ASP A 23 -24.39 8.86 -24.84
N GLY A 24 -24.71 7.82 -25.61
CA GLY A 24 -25.69 7.88 -26.69
C GLY A 24 -27.11 8.12 -26.19
N SER A 25 -27.34 9.20 -25.45
CA SER A 25 -28.62 9.64 -24.90
C SER A 25 -29.54 10.26 -25.96
N SER A 26 -29.07 10.42 -27.20
CA SER A 26 -29.92 10.80 -28.35
C SER A 26 -30.09 9.64 -29.35
N GLY A 27 -31.18 8.90 -29.18
CA GLY A 27 -31.67 7.95 -30.17
C GLY A 27 -31.40 6.48 -29.86
N LYS A 28 -31.99 5.96 -28.77
CA LYS A 28 -32.20 4.52 -28.63
C LYS A 28 -33.14 4.05 -29.75
N ASN A 29 -32.61 3.68 -30.91
CA ASN A 29 -33.25 2.63 -31.68
C ASN A 29 -33.12 1.39 -30.80
N ALA A 30 -34.25 0.90 -30.30
CA ALA A 30 -34.32 -0.41 -29.68
C ALA A 30 -33.76 -1.41 -30.70
N ASN A 31 -32.50 -1.80 -30.53
CA ASN A 31 -31.89 -2.82 -31.34
C ASN A 31 -32.69 -4.09 -31.02
N PRO A 32 -33.44 -4.67 -31.97
CA PRO A 32 -34.18 -5.88 -31.70
C PRO A 32 -33.15 -6.94 -31.28
N ASP A 33 -33.38 -7.62 -30.16
CA ASP A 33 -32.62 -8.81 -29.76
C ASP A 33 -32.94 -9.94 -30.76
N TYR A 34 -32.32 -9.86 -31.94
CA TYR A 34 -32.35 -10.94 -32.90
C TYR A 34 -31.45 -12.05 -32.36
N LYS A 35 -32.06 -13.02 -31.68
CA LYS A 35 -31.44 -14.33 -31.41
C LYS A 35 -31.30 -15.10 -32.72
N ILE A 36 -30.40 -14.66 -33.58
CA ILE A 36 -29.94 -15.46 -34.71
C ILE A 36 -28.98 -16.48 -34.11
N ASP A 37 -29.42 -17.72 -34.02
CA ASP A 37 -28.51 -18.84 -33.78
C ASP A 37 -27.65 -19.00 -35.02
N ASP A 38 -26.44 -18.44 -34.97
CA ASP A 38 -25.44 -18.65 -36.00
C ASP A 38 -24.97 -20.11 -35.96
N THR A 39 -25.52 -20.89 -36.87
CA THR A 39 -25.22 -22.32 -37.05
C THR A 39 -23.79 -22.61 -37.51
N THR A 40 -22.98 -21.59 -37.81
CA THR A 40 -21.58 -21.75 -38.22
C THR A 40 -20.60 -21.82 -37.03
N ILE A 41 -21.05 -21.41 -35.83
CA ILE A 41 -20.26 -21.45 -34.61
C ILE A 41 -20.41 -22.83 -33.94
N ASP A 42 -19.31 -23.54 -33.73
CA ASP A 42 -19.31 -24.74 -32.87
C ASP A 42 -19.41 -24.33 -31.39
N ARG A 43 -20.66 -24.25 -30.90
CA ARG A 43 -21.00 -23.96 -29.50
C ARG A 43 -20.61 -25.06 -28.51
N SER A 44 -20.10 -26.19 -28.99
CA SER A 44 -19.54 -27.21 -28.08
C SER A 44 -18.09 -26.91 -27.69
N ILE A 45 -17.40 -26.01 -28.37
CA ILE A 45 -16.03 -25.61 -27.99
C ILE A 45 -16.10 -24.57 -26.88
N VAL A 46 -15.35 -24.81 -25.80
CA VAL A 46 -15.21 -23.88 -24.68
C VAL A 46 -14.24 -22.76 -25.07
N ARG A 47 -14.61 -21.51 -24.81
CA ARG A 47 -13.85 -20.31 -25.17
C ARG A 47 -13.68 -19.37 -23.97
N PRO A 48 -12.59 -18.58 -23.93
CA PRO A 48 -12.46 -17.54 -22.92
C PRO A 48 -13.57 -16.50 -23.11
N VAL A 49 -14.11 -15.97 -22.01
CA VAL A 49 -15.00 -14.82 -22.02
C VAL A 49 -14.13 -13.59 -22.27
N PHE A 50 -14.02 -13.20 -23.55
CA PHE A 50 -13.13 -12.13 -23.98
C PHE A 50 -13.73 -11.35 -25.16
N ASN A 51 -14.37 -10.21 -24.89
CA ASN A 51 -14.80 -9.24 -25.87
C ASN A 51 -13.98 -7.94 -25.72
N PRO A 52 -12.92 -7.76 -26.51
CA PRO A 52 -12.05 -6.58 -26.44
C PRO A 52 -12.62 -5.35 -27.17
N ASN A 53 -13.86 -5.38 -27.67
CA ASN A 53 -14.46 -4.24 -28.38
C ASN A 53 -15.02 -3.20 -27.39
N PRO A 54 -14.37 -2.03 -27.21
CA PRO A 54 -14.81 -0.99 -26.27
C PRO A 54 -16.11 -0.29 -26.68
N LEU A 55 -16.63 -0.56 -27.88
CA LEU A 55 -17.88 0.01 -28.39
C LEU A 55 -19.11 -0.90 -28.20
N ALA A 56 -18.91 -2.06 -27.58
CA ALA A 56 -19.93 -3.05 -27.28
C ALA A 56 -19.89 -3.41 -25.78
N ASP A 57 -20.63 -4.45 -25.38
CA ASP A 57 -20.54 -5.04 -24.04
C ASP A 57 -19.15 -5.66 -23.84
N THR A 58 -18.20 -4.81 -23.46
CA THR A 58 -16.78 -5.15 -23.31
C THR A 58 -16.64 -6.13 -22.16
N ALA A 59 -15.92 -7.23 -22.40
CA ALA A 59 -15.65 -8.24 -21.40
C ALA A 59 -14.18 -8.62 -21.50
N VAL A 60 -13.33 -7.98 -20.71
CA VAL A 60 -11.89 -8.27 -20.68
C VAL A 60 -11.43 -8.49 -19.25
N PRO A 61 -10.33 -9.23 -19.01
CA PRO A 61 -9.70 -9.27 -17.71
C PRO A 61 -9.45 -7.85 -17.20
N VAL A 62 -9.80 -7.59 -15.94
CA VAL A 62 -9.69 -6.26 -15.31
C VAL A 62 -8.24 -5.75 -15.22
N ASN A 63 -7.27 -6.65 -15.42
CA ASN A 63 -5.84 -6.35 -15.47
C ASN A 63 -5.29 -6.18 -16.89
N PHE A 64 -6.15 -6.02 -17.90
CA PHE A 64 -5.68 -5.81 -19.27
C PHE A 64 -5.21 -4.35 -19.47
N ASP A 65 -3.98 -4.16 -19.95
CA ASP A 65 -3.40 -2.87 -20.35
C ASP A 65 -4.29 -2.06 -21.30
N LEU A 66 -5.21 -2.69 -22.03
CA LEU A 66 -6.18 -1.96 -22.86
C LEU A 66 -6.92 -0.91 -22.03
N LEU A 67 -7.31 -1.22 -20.80
CA LEU A 67 -7.99 -0.28 -19.89
C LEU A 67 -7.12 0.97 -19.61
N LEU A 68 -5.79 0.79 -19.53
CA LEU A 68 -4.78 1.84 -19.36
C LEU A 68 -4.33 2.50 -20.68
N LEU A 69 -5.04 2.24 -21.78
CA LEU A 69 -4.73 2.84 -23.10
C LEU A 69 -5.95 3.52 -23.73
N LEU A 70 -7.17 3.19 -23.28
CA LEU A 70 -8.41 3.74 -23.81
C LEU A 70 -8.56 5.25 -23.56
N GLY A 71 -8.00 5.76 -22.44
CA GLY A 71 -8.08 7.18 -22.07
C GLY A 71 -7.28 8.11 -23.00
N ALA A 72 -6.23 7.61 -23.65
CA ALA A 72 -5.37 8.41 -24.52
C ALA A 72 -6.06 9.00 -25.77
N SER A 73 -7.24 8.49 -26.16
CA SER A 73 -8.06 9.11 -27.21
C SER A 73 -9.22 9.98 -26.72
N GLN A 74 -9.50 10.02 -25.41
CA GLN A 74 -10.69 10.72 -24.92
C GLN A 74 -10.43 12.21 -24.70
N GLY A 75 -9.17 12.62 -24.52
CA GLY A 75 -8.82 14.02 -24.29
C GLY A 75 -7.38 14.39 -24.63
N PRO A 76 -7.05 15.70 -24.54
CA PRO A 76 -5.69 16.23 -24.77
C PRO A 76 -4.73 15.97 -23.58
N ASN A 77 -5.28 15.53 -22.45
CA ASN A 77 -4.56 15.12 -21.25
C ASN A 77 -4.85 13.63 -21.01
N TYR A 78 -3.80 12.89 -20.65
CA TYR A 78 -3.93 11.50 -20.24
C TYR A 78 -2.75 11.13 -19.35
N ASP A 79 -3.00 10.74 -18.10
CA ASP A 79 -1.99 10.39 -17.11
C ASP A 79 -1.73 8.86 -17.00
N PHE A 80 -2.27 8.09 -17.96
CA PHE A 80 -2.15 6.64 -18.03
C PHE A 80 -2.87 5.88 -16.91
N THR A 81 -3.92 6.47 -16.36
CA THR A 81 -4.86 5.73 -15.54
C THR A 81 -5.89 4.96 -16.38
N GLY A 82 -6.59 4.03 -15.74
CA GLY A 82 -7.62 3.24 -16.40
C GLY A 82 -8.80 4.09 -16.88
N LEU A 83 -9.64 3.49 -17.72
CA LEU A 83 -10.89 4.13 -18.15
C LEU A 83 -12.05 3.15 -18.04
N THR A 84 -13.08 3.57 -17.32
CA THR A 84 -14.38 2.90 -17.19
C THR A 84 -15.52 3.91 -17.27
N THR A 85 -16.68 3.46 -17.74
CA THR A 85 -17.92 4.27 -17.77
C THR A 85 -18.84 3.99 -16.57
N GLY A 86 -18.44 3.08 -15.69
CA GLY A 86 -19.21 2.72 -14.51
C GLY A 86 -19.13 3.79 -13.42
N THR A 87 -19.96 3.65 -12.38
CA THR A 87 -20.08 4.62 -11.28
C THR A 87 -19.88 4.00 -9.91
N THR A 88 -19.46 2.74 -9.84
CA THR A 88 -19.16 2.07 -8.58
C THR A 88 -17.83 2.55 -7.99
N PRO A 89 -17.55 2.31 -6.70
CA PRO A 89 -16.24 2.59 -6.11
C PRO A 89 -15.09 1.87 -6.83
N ALA A 90 -15.32 0.69 -7.42
CA ALA A 90 -14.32 -0.01 -8.22
C ALA A 90 -14.07 0.67 -9.58
N ASP A 91 -15.12 1.19 -10.23
CA ASP A 91 -14.99 1.95 -11.48
C ASP A 91 -14.18 3.23 -11.25
N SER A 92 -14.50 3.97 -10.18
CA SER A 92 -13.74 5.15 -9.76
C SER A 92 -12.29 4.79 -9.39
N ALA A 93 -12.05 3.61 -8.82
CA ALA A 93 -10.70 3.13 -8.56
C ALA A 93 -9.91 2.85 -9.84
N ILE A 94 -10.52 2.19 -10.82
CA ILE A 94 -9.88 1.93 -12.11
C ILE A 94 -9.48 3.23 -12.80
N ASN A 95 -10.31 4.27 -12.72
CA ASN A 95 -10.03 5.58 -13.32
C ASN A 95 -8.82 6.31 -12.70
N ASP A 96 -8.33 5.88 -11.53
CA ASP A 96 -7.13 6.42 -10.89
C ASP A 96 -5.93 5.44 -10.87
N LEU A 97 -6.12 4.20 -11.33
CA LEU A 97 -5.10 3.16 -11.33
C LEU A 97 -4.13 3.35 -12.51
N SER A 98 -2.85 3.55 -12.21
CA SER A 98 -1.76 3.68 -13.21
C SER A 98 -1.05 2.36 -13.53
N GLY A 99 -1.63 1.25 -13.07
CA GLY A 99 -1.10 -0.10 -13.20
C GLY A 99 -1.88 -1.04 -12.28
N PHE A 100 -1.58 -2.33 -12.36
CA PHE A 100 -2.31 -3.36 -11.64
C PHE A 100 -1.53 -3.94 -10.46
N SER A 101 -2.24 -4.73 -9.64
CA SER A 101 -1.70 -5.34 -8.45
C SER A 101 -0.48 -6.23 -8.70
N THR A 102 0.45 -6.23 -7.76
CA THR A 102 1.58 -7.17 -7.68
C THR A 102 1.26 -8.40 -6.84
N THR A 103 0.27 -8.31 -5.94
CA THR A 103 -0.08 -9.38 -5.00
C THR A 103 -1.44 -10.02 -5.28
N GLY A 104 -2.31 -9.33 -6.01
CA GLY A 104 -3.68 -9.75 -6.27
C GLY A 104 -3.78 -10.97 -7.18
N GLN A 105 -4.69 -11.88 -6.86
CA GLN A 105 -5.05 -12.98 -7.74
C GLN A 105 -6.09 -12.53 -8.76
N PHE A 106 -5.98 -12.99 -10.00
CA PHE A 106 -6.93 -12.64 -11.05
C PHE A 106 -7.48 -13.88 -11.76
N ASN A 107 -8.69 -13.73 -12.28
CA ASN A 107 -9.49 -14.81 -12.83
C ASN A 107 -9.69 -14.60 -14.33
N LEU A 108 -9.60 -15.68 -15.10
CA LEU A 108 -9.90 -15.76 -16.53
C LEU A 108 -11.13 -16.65 -16.70
N ALA A 109 -12.27 -16.05 -17.01
CA ALA A 109 -13.53 -16.76 -17.18
C ALA A 109 -13.64 -17.43 -18.56
N PHE A 110 -14.35 -18.55 -18.63
CA PHE A 110 -14.66 -19.30 -19.84
C PHE A 110 -16.18 -19.56 -19.92
N ASP A 111 -16.70 -19.69 -21.14
CA ASP A 111 -18.13 -19.90 -21.43
C ASP A 111 -18.62 -21.34 -21.16
N GLY A 112 -17.74 -22.21 -20.66
CA GLY A 112 -18.04 -23.59 -20.34
C GLY A 112 -17.00 -24.24 -19.42
N SER A 113 -17.26 -25.48 -19.02
CA SER A 113 -16.38 -26.23 -18.10
C SER A 113 -15.08 -26.67 -18.77
N LEU A 114 -13.97 -26.44 -18.08
CA LEU A 114 -12.63 -26.89 -18.45
C LEU A 114 -12.31 -28.25 -17.81
N ASN A 115 -11.34 -28.96 -18.40
CA ASN A 115 -10.65 -30.06 -17.74
C ASN A 115 -9.48 -29.52 -16.89
N PRO A 116 -9.55 -29.60 -15.55
CA PRO A 116 -8.47 -29.11 -14.67
C PRO A 116 -7.09 -29.68 -14.98
N ASP A 117 -7.00 -30.95 -15.39
CA ASP A 117 -5.71 -31.62 -15.66
C ASP A 117 -4.96 -31.03 -16.86
N SER A 118 -5.65 -30.26 -17.70
CA SER A 118 -5.06 -29.59 -18.86
C SER A 118 -4.53 -28.18 -18.56
N VAL A 119 -4.81 -27.63 -17.38
CA VAL A 119 -4.40 -26.28 -16.97
C VAL A 119 -3.11 -26.38 -16.17
N ILE A 120 -1.98 -26.16 -16.86
CA ILE A 120 -0.64 -26.45 -16.36
C ILE A 120 0.25 -25.21 -16.52
N LYS A 121 0.79 -24.72 -15.39
CA LYS A 121 1.75 -23.61 -15.34
C LYS A 121 2.94 -23.88 -16.25
N GLY A 122 3.26 -22.92 -17.11
CA GLY A 122 4.43 -22.96 -18.00
C GLY A 122 4.32 -23.97 -19.14
N GLN A 123 3.16 -24.61 -19.33
CA GLN A 123 2.91 -25.52 -20.45
C GLN A 123 1.68 -25.12 -21.25
N THR A 124 0.58 -24.81 -20.57
CA THR A 124 -0.68 -24.39 -21.22
C THR A 124 -1.17 -23.02 -20.76
N VAL A 125 -0.72 -22.57 -19.57
CA VAL A 125 -0.95 -21.23 -19.03
C VAL A 125 0.38 -20.57 -18.63
N PHE A 126 0.59 -19.34 -19.06
CA PHE A 126 1.85 -18.62 -18.88
C PHE A 126 1.62 -17.20 -18.36
N LEU A 127 2.49 -16.76 -17.46
CA LEU A 127 2.67 -15.37 -17.05
C LEU A 127 4.14 -15.04 -17.24
N VAL A 128 4.45 -14.19 -18.22
CA VAL A 128 5.84 -13.99 -18.68
C VAL A 128 6.22 -12.52 -18.61
N PRO A 129 7.29 -12.14 -17.88
CA PRO A 129 7.78 -10.77 -17.84
C PRO A 129 8.39 -10.36 -19.18
N LEU A 130 8.19 -9.11 -19.57
CA LEU A 130 8.63 -8.54 -20.84
C LEU A 130 9.65 -7.44 -20.63
N THR A 131 10.65 -7.37 -21.51
CA THR A 131 11.56 -6.22 -21.56
C THR A 131 10.93 -5.11 -22.38
N THR A 132 11.01 -3.87 -21.88
CA THR A 132 10.48 -2.70 -22.57
C THR A 132 11.57 -1.68 -22.88
N LYS A 133 11.32 -0.79 -23.83
CA LYS A 133 12.13 0.41 -24.11
C LYS A 133 11.33 1.66 -23.74
N PRO A 134 12.01 2.77 -23.40
CA PRO A 134 11.32 4.03 -23.17
C PRO A 134 10.59 4.52 -24.43
N VAL A 135 9.55 5.33 -24.24
CA VAL A 135 8.90 6.04 -25.35
C VAL A 135 9.85 7.07 -25.96
N LEU A 136 10.63 7.73 -25.11
CA LEU A 136 11.58 8.77 -25.47
C LEU A 136 12.96 8.45 -24.88
N ASP A 137 13.95 8.21 -25.73
CA ASP A 137 15.32 7.88 -25.29
C ASP A 137 15.96 9.02 -24.47
N THR A 138 15.58 10.27 -24.73
CA THR A 138 16.07 11.46 -24.01
C THR A 138 15.39 11.68 -22.66
N ALA A 139 14.25 11.02 -22.40
CA ALA A 139 13.45 11.19 -21.19
C ALA A 139 12.78 9.85 -20.80
N PRO A 140 13.57 8.82 -20.45
CA PRO A 140 13.07 7.45 -20.32
C PRO A 140 12.01 7.23 -19.22
N LEU A 141 11.94 8.12 -18.23
CA LEU A 141 11.01 8.08 -17.08
C LEU A 141 9.83 9.05 -17.25
N ALA A 142 9.73 9.78 -18.38
CA ALA A 142 8.65 10.72 -18.59
C ALA A 142 7.28 10.02 -18.69
N LEU A 143 7.25 8.87 -19.36
CA LEU A 143 6.03 8.11 -19.64
C LEU A 143 6.18 6.65 -19.19
N PRO A 144 5.13 6.04 -18.61
CA PRO A 144 5.18 4.66 -18.18
C PRO A 144 5.24 3.69 -19.37
N PRO A 145 5.81 2.48 -19.21
CA PRO A 145 5.98 1.51 -20.29
C PRO A 145 4.72 0.68 -20.59
N ILE A 146 3.55 1.32 -20.69
CA ILE A 146 2.26 0.63 -20.86
C ILE A 146 2.01 0.24 -22.32
N ASN A 147 2.55 0.98 -23.29
CA ASN A 147 2.26 0.74 -24.69
C ASN A 147 2.96 -0.53 -25.22
N PRO A 148 2.25 -1.48 -25.87
CA PRO A 148 2.86 -2.69 -26.43
C PRO A 148 4.00 -2.44 -27.45
N THR A 149 4.03 -1.29 -28.12
CA THR A 149 5.13 -0.88 -29.03
C THR A 149 6.48 -0.71 -28.33
N GLN A 150 6.47 -0.64 -27.00
CA GLN A 150 7.64 -0.58 -26.16
C GLN A 150 8.24 -1.95 -25.88
N ILE A 151 7.53 -3.04 -26.16
CA ILE A 151 8.04 -4.40 -25.92
C ILE A 151 9.24 -4.63 -26.85
N THR A 152 10.36 -5.06 -26.28
CA THR A 152 11.60 -5.39 -27.01
C THR A 152 11.94 -6.87 -26.97
N GLY A 153 11.29 -7.63 -26.07
CA GLY A 153 11.52 -9.04 -25.89
C GLY A 153 10.91 -9.59 -24.60
N VAL A 154 11.31 -10.80 -24.27
CA VAL A 154 10.96 -11.50 -23.03
C VAL A 154 12.12 -11.30 -22.04
N ASP A 155 11.79 -10.98 -20.80
CA ASP A 155 12.77 -11.00 -19.72
C ASP A 155 13.02 -12.44 -19.30
N LYS A 156 14.28 -12.89 -19.46
CA LYS A 156 14.72 -14.25 -19.11
C LYS A 156 15.58 -14.29 -17.86
N THR A 157 15.70 -13.17 -17.16
CA THR A 157 16.44 -13.08 -15.91
C THR A 157 15.78 -13.99 -14.88
N PRO A 158 16.48 -15.00 -14.32
CA PRO A 158 15.85 -15.97 -13.40
C PRO A 158 15.18 -15.31 -12.19
N ALA A 159 15.82 -14.30 -11.60
CA ALA A 159 15.30 -13.56 -10.45
C ALA A 159 14.05 -12.71 -10.77
N ASN A 160 13.77 -12.47 -12.05
CA ASN A 160 12.60 -11.69 -12.49
C ASN A 160 11.44 -12.58 -12.91
N GLN A 161 11.61 -13.91 -12.92
CA GLN A 161 10.52 -14.82 -13.26
C GLN A 161 9.50 -14.85 -12.12
N PRO A 162 8.21 -14.69 -12.41
CA PRO A 162 7.18 -14.66 -11.38
C PRO A 162 7.01 -16.05 -10.76
N ASN A 163 6.89 -16.08 -9.44
CA ASN A 163 6.42 -17.25 -8.72
C ASN A 163 4.90 -17.18 -8.58
N PHE A 164 4.19 -18.10 -9.21
CA PHE A 164 2.73 -18.12 -9.26
C PHE A 164 2.22 -19.56 -9.38
N ARG A 165 0.93 -19.76 -9.16
CA ARG A 165 0.21 -20.99 -9.48
C ARG A 165 -0.97 -20.71 -10.40
N VAL A 166 -1.45 -21.77 -11.03
CA VAL A 166 -2.67 -21.77 -11.86
C VAL A 166 -3.61 -22.85 -11.34
N GLU A 167 -4.88 -22.52 -11.25
CA GLU A 167 -5.92 -23.42 -10.72
C GLU A 167 -7.20 -23.25 -11.54
N VAL A 168 -7.95 -24.33 -11.68
CA VAL A 168 -9.31 -24.26 -12.23
C VAL A 168 -10.30 -24.20 -11.07
N ILE A 169 -11.14 -23.17 -11.08
CA ILE A 169 -12.14 -22.92 -10.04
C ILE A 169 -13.55 -22.92 -10.65
N THR A 170 -14.53 -23.17 -9.78
CA THR A 170 -15.96 -23.04 -10.09
C THR A 170 -16.40 -21.63 -9.70
N GLN A 171 -17.00 -20.90 -10.63
CA GLN A 171 -17.44 -19.54 -10.40
C GLN A 171 -18.81 -19.30 -11.06
N ASP A 172 -19.62 -18.46 -10.43
CA ASP A 172 -20.95 -18.03 -10.94
C ASP A 172 -21.89 -19.19 -11.33
N GLY A 173 -21.80 -20.29 -10.59
CA GLY A 173 -22.67 -21.46 -10.77
C GLY A 173 -22.26 -22.40 -11.92
N VAL A 174 -21.14 -22.15 -12.60
CA VAL A 174 -20.61 -23.02 -13.65
C VAL A 174 -19.39 -23.77 -13.13
N THR A 175 -19.42 -25.10 -13.17
CA THR A 175 -18.32 -25.92 -12.67
C THR A 175 -17.07 -25.76 -13.53
N ASN A 176 -15.92 -25.54 -12.89
CA ASN A 176 -14.59 -25.52 -13.52
C ASN A 176 -14.48 -24.58 -14.73
N ASN A 177 -15.13 -23.42 -14.70
CA ASN A 177 -15.21 -22.49 -15.82
C ASN A 177 -14.20 -21.34 -15.76
N THR A 178 -13.34 -21.29 -14.75
CA THR A 178 -12.43 -20.17 -14.56
C THR A 178 -11.03 -20.67 -14.27
N ILE A 179 -10.03 -20.10 -14.96
CA ILE A 179 -8.62 -20.26 -14.61
C ILE A 179 -8.24 -19.10 -13.69
N ARG A 180 -7.82 -19.41 -12.46
CA ARG A 180 -7.25 -18.44 -11.52
C ARG A 180 -5.73 -18.44 -11.61
N ILE A 181 -5.14 -17.26 -11.73
CA ILE A 181 -3.69 -17.04 -11.65
C ILE A 181 -3.40 -16.33 -10.34
N THR A 182 -2.54 -16.95 -9.52
CA THR A 182 -2.29 -16.51 -8.14
C THR A 182 -0.78 -16.32 -7.94
N PRO A 183 -0.29 -15.09 -7.75
CA PRO A 183 1.08 -14.85 -7.30
C PRO A 183 1.34 -15.52 -5.94
N LEU A 184 2.51 -16.14 -5.80
CA LEU A 184 3.01 -16.71 -4.53
C LEU A 184 4.10 -15.84 -3.91
N GLU A 185 4.60 -14.88 -4.67
CA GLU A 185 5.41 -13.74 -4.24
C GLU A 185 4.90 -12.52 -4.99
N PRO A 186 5.07 -11.29 -4.46
CA PRO A 186 4.76 -10.08 -5.20
C PRO A 186 5.44 -10.09 -6.57
N LEU A 187 4.66 -9.84 -7.63
CA LEU A 187 5.21 -9.57 -8.95
C LEU A 187 6.11 -8.33 -8.89
N LEU A 188 7.11 -8.24 -9.76
CA LEU A 188 7.92 -7.03 -9.86
C LEU A 188 7.07 -5.82 -10.20
N GLU A 189 7.31 -4.70 -9.52
CA GLU A 189 6.68 -3.40 -9.79
C GLU A 189 7.11 -2.83 -11.16
N ASN A 190 6.32 -1.89 -11.71
CA ASN A 190 6.60 -1.21 -12.98
C ASN A 190 6.96 -2.16 -14.15
N THR A 191 6.46 -3.39 -14.12
CA THR A 191 6.87 -4.46 -15.01
C THR A 191 5.71 -4.88 -15.89
N LYS A 192 5.97 -5.00 -17.19
CA LYS A 192 5.00 -5.52 -18.14
C LYS A 192 5.08 -7.04 -18.20
N TYR A 193 3.94 -7.70 -18.12
CA TYR A 193 3.78 -9.13 -18.30
C TYR A 193 2.86 -9.42 -19.50
N ILE A 194 3.01 -10.58 -20.11
CA ILE A 194 2.00 -11.17 -20.99
C ILE A 194 1.40 -12.40 -20.32
N VAL A 195 0.08 -12.46 -20.31
CA VAL A 195 -0.71 -13.64 -19.92
C VAL A 195 -1.06 -14.39 -21.19
N ILE A 196 -0.82 -15.71 -21.20
CA ILE A 196 -1.09 -16.57 -22.35
C ILE A 196 -1.85 -17.81 -21.88
N VAL A 197 -2.96 -18.13 -22.54
CA VAL A 197 -3.64 -19.41 -22.45
C VAL A 197 -3.63 -20.05 -23.84
N SER A 198 -3.11 -21.27 -23.93
CA SER A 198 -3.03 -22.02 -25.19
C SER A 198 -4.21 -22.99 -25.38
N ASP A 199 -4.41 -23.47 -26.60
CA ASP A 199 -5.31 -24.57 -26.97
C ASP A 199 -4.91 -25.94 -26.37
N GLY A 200 -3.77 -25.99 -25.66
CA GLY A 200 -3.42 -27.11 -24.80
C GLY A 200 -4.35 -27.27 -23.60
N VAL A 201 -5.04 -26.20 -23.19
CA VAL A 201 -6.18 -26.28 -22.29
C VAL A 201 -7.36 -26.89 -23.04
N ILE A 202 -8.03 -27.87 -22.44
CA ILE A 202 -9.16 -28.56 -23.06
C ILE A 202 -10.44 -28.36 -22.25
N GLY A 203 -11.57 -28.24 -22.94
CA GLY A 203 -12.88 -28.31 -22.32
C GLY A 203 -13.14 -29.69 -21.68
N ALA A 204 -14.08 -29.75 -20.75
CA ALA A 204 -14.49 -31.01 -20.11
C ALA A 204 -15.05 -32.05 -21.11
N ASN A 205 -15.39 -31.62 -22.33
CA ASN A 205 -15.78 -32.46 -23.45
C ASN A 205 -14.60 -33.02 -24.27
N GLY A 206 -13.35 -32.75 -23.87
CA GLY A 206 -12.14 -33.24 -24.53
C GLY A 206 -11.70 -32.46 -25.77
N LYS A 207 -12.36 -31.34 -26.09
CA LYS A 207 -11.95 -30.47 -27.21
C LYS A 207 -10.96 -29.39 -26.74
N PRO A 208 -9.91 -29.08 -27.51
CA PRO A 208 -9.10 -27.87 -27.30
C PRO A 208 -9.98 -26.61 -27.21
N ILE A 209 -9.60 -25.67 -26.35
CA ILE A 209 -10.23 -24.35 -26.35
C ILE A 209 -9.82 -23.56 -27.60
N GLU A 210 -10.66 -22.61 -27.99
CA GLU A 210 -10.36 -21.67 -29.08
C GLU A 210 -10.40 -20.22 -28.58
N GLN A 211 -9.97 -19.28 -29.41
CA GLN A 211 -10.19 -17.85 -29.15
C GLN A 211 -11.69 -17.54 -29.08
N SER A 212 -12.04 -16.50 -28.33
CA SER A 212 -13.41 -15.98 -28.32
C SER A 212 -13.84 -15.51 -29.70
N ILE A 213 -15.12 -15.67 -29.99
CA ILE A 213 -15.68 -15.31 -31.30
C ILE A 213 -15.58 -13.81 -31.52
N GLU A 214 -15.83 -13.03 -30.49
CA GLU A 214 -15.77 -11.57 -30.49
C GLU A 214 -14.36 -11.07 -30.80
N ALA A 215 -13.33 -11.71 -30.20
CA ALA A 215 -11.95 -11.36 -30.52
C ALA A 215 -11.57 -11.77 -31.94
N GLN A 216 -11.94 -12.97 -32.38
CA GLN A 216 -11.69 -13.42 -33.76
C GLN A 216 -12.36 -12.49 -34.80
N GLN A 217 -13.61 -12.11 -34.57
CA GLN A 217 -14.32 -11.15 -35.42
C GLN A 217 -13.63 -9.79 -35.43
N LEU A 218 -13.15 -9.32 -34.28
CA LEU A 218 -12.39 -8.07 -34.20
C LEU A 218 -11.05 -8.17 -34.92
N THR A 219 -10.34 -9.29 -34.88
CA THR A 219 -9.00 -9.44 -35.46
C THR A 219 -9.00 -9.76 -36.95
N GLU A 220 -9.95 -10.58 -37.42
CA GLU A 220 -9.98 -11.14 -38.77
C GLU A 220 -11.11 -10.60 -39.65
N GLY A 221 -12.23 -10.19 -39.03
CA GLY A 221 -13.43 -9.72 -39.73
C GLY A 221 -13.32 -8.28 -40.27
N PRO A 222 -14.37 -7.74 -40.89
CA PRO A 222 -14.46 -6.30 -41.15
C PRO A 222 -14.73 -5.53 -39.84
N LEU A 223 -13.99 -4.45 -39.58
CA LEU A 223 -14.08 -3.72 -38.30
C LEU A 223 -15.43 -3.01 -38.05
N GLY A 224 -16.17 -2.66 -39.11
CA GLY A 224 -17.37 -1.81 -39.01
C GLY A 224 -17.08 -0.35 -38.61
N ASN A 225 -16.09 -0.09 -37.74
CA ASN A 225 -15.61 1.23 -37.33
C ASN A 225 -14.08 1.29 -37.37
N SER A 226 -13.52 2.26 -38.10
CA SER A 226 -12.06 2.44 -38.22
C SER A 226 -11.36 2.77 -36.90
N ALA A 227 -12.08 3.30 -35.91
CA ALA A 227 -11.57 3.55 -34.56
C ALA A 227 -10.99 2.30 -33.90
N LEU A 228 -11.55 1.12 -34.22
CA LEU A 228 -11.17 -0.17 -33.68
C LEU A 228 -9.85 -0.73 -34.24
N GLN A 229 -9.26 -0.08 -35.25
CA GLN A 229 -8.00 -0.57 -35.86
C GLN A 229 -6.88 -0.68 -34.82
N SER A 230 -6.75 0.33 -33.97
CA SER A 230 -5.79 0.36 -32.87
C SER A 230 -5.99 -0.78 -31.86
N VAL A 231 -7.25 -1.09 -31.51
CA VAL A 231 -7.57 -2.24 -30.65
C VAL A 231 -7.19 -3.55 -31.34
N ARG A 232 -7.57 -3.72 -32.62
CA ARG A 232 -7.19 -4.89 -33.43
C ARG A 232 -5.67 -5.07 -33.45
N ASP A 233 -4.91 -4.00 -33.63
CA ASP A 233 -3.45 -4.05 -33.68
C ASP A 233 -2.86 -4.52 -32.34
N ILE A 234 -3.41 -4.05 -31.21
CA ILE A 234 -3.02 -4.50 -29.86
C ILE A 234 -3.29 -6.00 -29.67
N ILE A 235 -4.48 -6.48 -30.06
CA ILE A 235 -4.85 -7.90 -29.91
C ILE A 235 -3.99 -8.77 -30.83
N ASN A 236 -3.83 -8.40 -32.09
CA ASN A 236 -2.97 -9.12 -33.05
C ASN A 236 -1.51 -9.16 -32.59
N ALA A 237 -0.98 -8.06 -32.04
CA ALA A 237 0.36 -8.00 -31.49
C ALA A 237 0.52 -8.92 -30.29
N SER A 238 -0.46 -8.95 -29.38
CA SER A 238 -0.47 -9.80 -28.19
C SER A 238 -0.53 -11.28 -28.57
N ASN A 239 -1.44 -11.66 -29.48
CA ASN A 239 -1.55 -13.02 -30.00
C ASN A 239 -0.26 -13.46 -30.72
N GLY A 240 0.29 -12.60 -31.58
CA GLY A 240 1.54 -12.88 -32.30
C GLY A 240 2.76 -13.01 -31.39
N LEU A 241 2.84 -12.21 -30.32
CA LEU A 241 3.88 -12.34 -29.30
C LEU A 241 3.69 -13.61 -28.47
N GLY A 242 2.46 -13.89 -28.04
CA GLY A 242 2.11 -15.11 -27.33
C GLY A 242 2.53 -16.35 -28.12
N GLN A 243 2.18 -16.40 -29.40
CA GLN A 243 2.52 -17.53 -30.29
C GLN A 243 4.04 -17.71 -30.41
N GLN A 244 4.80 -16.61 -30.46
CA GLN A 244 6.28 -16.69 -30.48
C GLN A 244 6.86 -17.24 -29.19
N ILE A 245 6.27 -16.89 -28.04
CA ILE A 245 6.71 -17.36 -26.72
C ILE A 245 6.45 -18.86 -26.57
N ILE A 246 5.27 -19.32 -26.99
CA ILE A 246 4.86 -20.72 -26.81
C ILE A 246 5.18 -21.62 -28.01
N ALA A 247 5.82 -21.12 -29.06
CA ALA A 247 6.06 -21.88 -30.30
C ALA A 247 6.66 -23.29 -30.08
N ALA A 248 7.48 -23.46 -29.03
CA ALA A 248 8.10 -24.74 -28.69
C ALA A 248 7.12 -25.79 -28.13
N SER A 249 5.94 -25.39 -27.64
CA SER A 249 4.91 -26.32 -27.15
C SER A 249 4.13 -26.99 -28.28
N GLY A 250 4.21 -26.46 -29.51
CA GLY A 250 3.39 -26.92 -30.64
C GLY A 250 1.89 -26.66 -30.46
N LYS A 251 1.55 -25.67 -29.62
CA LYS A 251 0.19 -25.23 -29.30
C LYS A 251 -0.11 -23.86 -29.92
N ASP A 252 -1.39 -23.56 -30.07
CA ASP A 252 -1.88 -22.28 -30.56
C ASP A 252 -2.42 -21.41 -29.42
N VAL A 253 -2.32 -20.08 -29.56
CA VAL A 253 -2.84 -19.12 -28.56
C VAL A 253 -4.36 -19.01 -28.65
N ALA A 254 -5.03 -19.33 -27.54
CA ALA A 254 -6.48 -19.11 -27.35
C ALA A 254 -6.80 -17.79 -26.63
N LEU A 255 -5.90 -17.29 -25.79
CA LEU A 255 -5.98 -15.96 -25.20
C LEU A 255 -4.57 -15.41 -24.97
N ALA A 256 -4.31 -14.19 -25.40
CA ALA A 256 -3.10 -13.46 -25.00
C ALA A 256 -3.39 -11.98 -24.81
N TYR A 257 -2.92 -11.42 -23.69
CA TYR A 257 -3.03 -10.00 -23.38
C TYR A 257 -1.89 -9.56 -22.46
N THR A 258 -1.57 -8.27 -22.48
CA THR A 258 -0.53 -7.70 -21.60
C THR A 258 -1.13 -7.02 -20.38
N MET A 259 -0.41 -7.09 -19.27
CA MET A 259 -0.71 -6.35 -18.04
C MET A 259 0.55 -5.64 -17.56
N THR A 260 0.41 -4.47 -16.95
CA THR A 260 1.51 -3.72 -16.36
C THR A 260 1.27 -3.55 -14.87
N THR A 261 2.18 -4.06 -14.03
CA THR A 261 2.14 -3.83 -12.59
C THR A 261 2.45 -2.37 -12.28
N ASN A 262 1.74 -1.81 -11.30
CA ASN A 262 1.98 -0.43 -10.86
C ASN A 262 3.33 -0.30 -10.13
N GLY A 263 3.85 0.91 -10.04
CA GLY A 263 4.97 1.27 -9.15
C GLY A 263 4.48 1.54 -7.73
N HIS A 264 3.89 0.55 -7.06
CA HIS A 264 3.15 0.72 -5.81
C HIS A 264 3.96 1.45 -4.72
N SER A 265 5.22 1.09 -4.55
CA SER A 265 6.10 1.66 -3.54
C SER A 265 6.58 3.09 -3.85
N THR A 266 6.47 3.53 -5.11
CA THR A 266 7.00 4.81 -5.61
C THR A 266 6.50 6.01 -4.80
N VAL A 267 5.20 6.03 -4.45
CA VAL A 267 4.59 7.17 -3.73
C VAL A 267 5.23 7.33 -2.36
N LEU A 268 5.30 6.24 -1.58
CA LEU A 268 5.85 6.31 -0.23
C LEU A 268 7.38 6.45 -0.23
N LYS A 269 8.10 5.86 -1.18
CA LYS A 269 9.56 6.09 -1.33
C LYS A 269 9.87 7.54 -1.69
N ALA A 270 9.10 8.16 -2.58
CA ALA A 270 9.23 9.59 -2.91
C ALA A 270 8.84 10.49 -1.73
N MET A 271 7.83 10.10 -0.94
CA MET A 271 7.44 10.85 0.25
C MET A 271 8.43 10.71 1.40
N ALA A 272 9.07 9.53 1.56
CA ALA A 272 10.12 9.30 2.53
C ALA A 272 11.44 9.98 2.11
N SER A 273 11.75 9.99 0.80
CA SER A 273 12.94 10.63 0.23
C SER A 273 12.60 11.16 -1.18
N PRO A 274 12.32 12.47 -1.33
CA PRO A 274 11.96 13.05 -2.63
C PRO A 274 13.03 12.84 -3.71
N ALA A 275 14.30 12.74 -3.30
CA ALA A 275 15.45 12.44 -4.14
C ALA A 275 15.27 11.19 -5.01
N THR A 276 14.52 10.19 -4.54
CA THR A 276 14.23 8.96 -5.30
C THR A 276 13.46 9.22 -6.59
N TYR A 277 12.77 10.37 -6.70
CA TYR A 277 11.88 10.68 -7.82
C TYR A 277 12.26 11.96 -8.59
N LEU A 278 13.20 12.77 -8.11
CA LEU A 278 13.49 14.09 -8.73
C LEU A 278 13.91 14.00 -10.20
N THR A 279 14.62 12.94 -10.60
CA THR A 279 14.97 12.71 -12.02
C THR A 279 13.73 12.45 -12.87
N ALA A 280 12.81 11.60 -12.40
CA ALA A 280 11.55 11.33 -13.09
C ALA A 280 10.68 12.59 -13.16
N LEU A 281 10.59 13.34 -12.05
CA LEU A 281 9.91 14.63 -12.01
C LEU A 281 10.47 15.61 -13.06
N GLY A 282 11.79 15.74 -13.14
CA GLY A 282 12.44 16.63 -14.11
C GLY A 282 12.17 16.22 -15.57
N GLN A 283 12.24 14.93 -15.87
CA GLN A 283 11.91 14.41 -17.20
C GLN A 283 10.43 14.61 -17.55
N LYS A 284 9.53 14.46 -16.58
CA LYS A 284 8.10 14.74 -16.76
C LYS A 284 7.83 16.21 -17.03
N ILE A 285 8.44 17.13 -16.27
CA ILE A 285 8.34 18.58 -16.52
C ILE A 285 8.83 18.94 -17.93
N GLY A 286 10.00 18.43 -18.32
CA GLY A 286 10.56 18.69 -19.64
C GLY A 286 9.65 18.15 -20.76
N PHE A 287 9.16 16.92 -20.63
CA PHE A 287 8.24 16.33 -21.59
C PHE A 287 6.93 17.11 -21.70
N THR A 288 6.29 17.45 -20.57
CA THR A 288 5.00 18.13 -20.59
C THR A 288 5.10 19.59 -21.01
N ALA A 289 6.25 20.25 -20.84
CA ALA A 289 6.50 21.57 -21.44
C ALA A 289 6.41 21.52 -22.96
N LEU A 290 7.06 20.53 -23.58
CA LEU A 290 7.01 20.35 -25.04
C LEU A 290 5.63 19.92 -25.51
N LEU A 291 4.98 18.99 -24.79
CA LEU A 291 3.65 18.51 -25.13
C LEU A 291 2.61 19.63 -25.03
N LYS A 292 2.70 20.50 -24.02
CA LYS A 292 1.84 21.67 -23.88
C LYS A 292 1.97 22.60 -25.08
N ALA A 293 3.20 22.89 -25.54
CA ALA A 293 3.42 23.71 -26.73
C ALA A 293 2.76 23.11 -27.99
N VAL A 294 2.78 21.78 -28.13
CA VAL A 294 2.03 21.09 -29.20
C VAL A 294 0.53 21.26 -29.02
N ARG A 295 0.02 21.02 -27.79
CA ARG A 295 -1.39 21.12 -27.44
C ARG A 295 -1.98 22.49 -27.72
N ASP A 296 -1.31 23.56 -27.28
CA ASP A 296 -1.78 24.94 -27.44
C ASP A 296 -1.95 25.34 -28.92
N ASN A 297 -1.16 24.73 -29.82
CA ASN A 297 -1.24 24.96 -31.27
C ASN A 297 -2.19 23.97 -31.98
N ASN A 298 -2.60 22.90 -31.30
CA ASN A 298 -3.42 21.82 -31.87
C ASN A 298 -4.55 21.42 -30.88
N PRO A 299 -5.43 22.36 -30.48
CA PRO A 299 -6.36 22.15 -29.35
C PRO A 299 -7.39 21.04 -29.58
N GLU A 300 -7.69 20.70 -30.83
CA GLU A 300 -8.64 19.65 -31.21
C GLU A 300 -8.04 18.23 -31.19
N LYS A 301 -6.78 18.08 -30.80
CA LYS A 301 -6.04 16.81 -30.85
C LYS A 301 -6.03 16.10 -29.51
N ASN A 302 -6.26 14.79 -29.53
CA ASN A 302 -6.13 13.96 -28.34
C ASN A 302 -4.65 13.68 -28.01
N PHE A 303 -4.41 13.13 -26.82
CA PHE A 303 -3.07 12.86 -26.30
C PHE A 303 -2.18 12.04 -27.27
N SER A 304 -2.72 11.03 -27.95
CA SER A 304 -1.96 10.24 -28.92
C SER A 304 -1.56 11.00 -30.17
N GLU A 305 -2.48 11.80 -30.71
CA GLU A 305 -2.15 12.66 -31.85
C GLU A 305 -1.10 13.72 -31.46
N LEU A 306 -1.23 14.30 -30.27
CA LEU A 306 -0.29 15.29 -29.73
C LEU A 306 1.12 14.70 -29.55
N THR A 307 1.22 13.52 -28.93
CA THR A 307 2.51 12.83 -28.75
C THR A 307 3.12 12.37 -30.08
N THR A 308 2.29 12.00 -31.07
CA THR A 308 2.74 11.70 -32.43
C THR A 308 3.34 12.92 -33.12
N ILE A 309 2.68 14.09 -33.02
CA ILE A 309 3.18 15.35 -33.56
C ILE A 309 4.51 15.72 -32.88
N LEU A 310 4.58 15.66 -31.55
CA LEU A 310 5.80 15.95 -30.80
C LEU A 310 6.96 15.05 -31.24
N GLY A 311 6.72 13.74 -31.37
CA GLY A 311 7.74 12.79 -31.80
C GLY A 311 8.26 13.04 -33.22
N LYS A 312 7.42 13.56 -34.13
CA LYS A 312 7.85 13.97 -35.48
C LYS A 312 8.71 15.23 -35.44
N ILE A 313 8.31 16.23 -34.66
CA ILE A 313 9.08 17.48 -34.47
C ILE A 313 10.47 17.17 -33.89
N GLN A 314 10.54 16.29 -32.88
CA GLN A 314 11.81 15.86 -32.29
C GLN A 314 12.72 15.09 -33.25
N LYS A 315 12.17 14.52 -34.33
CA LYS A 315 12.93 13.89 -35.43
C LYS A 315 13.28 14.86 -36.56
N GLY A 316 12.99 16.15 -36.41
CA GLY A 316 13.33 17.20 -37.37
C GLY A 316 12.23 17.55 -38.37
N ASP A 317 11.04 16.95 -38.27
CA ASP A 317 9.90 17.34 -39.10
C ASP A 317 9.25 18.62 -38.56
N THR A 318 9.71 19.77 -39.06
CA THR A 318 9.18 21.09 -38.67
C THR A 318 7.80 21.38 -39.26
N SER A 319 7.25 20.49 -40.09
CA SER A 319 5.91 20.63 -40.69
C SER A 319 4.82 19.84 -39.95
N ALA A 320 5.18 19.09 -38.91
CA ALA A 320 4.23 18.30 -38.13
C ALA A 320 3.31 19.20 -37.28
N GLY A 321 2.00 18.94 -37.37
CA GLY A 321 0.95 19.70 -36.67
C GLY A 321 0.56 21.00 -37.40
N ALA A 322 -0.12 21.90 -36.68
CA ALA A 322 -0.48 23.21 -37.19
C ALA A 322 0.75 24.13 -37.42
N PRO A 323 0.68 25.12 -38.33
CA PRO A 323 1.74 26.10 -38.53
C PRO A 323 2.16 26.77 -37.21
N GLY A 324 3.48 26.86 -36.96
CA GLY A 324 4.02 27.46 -35.73
C GLY A 324 4.28 26.46 -34.59
N THR A 325 3.73 25.25 -34.64
CA THR A 325 3.91 24.21 -33.60
C THR A 325 5.38 23.93 -33.32
N ALA A 326 6.19 23.68 -34.35
CA ALA A 326 7.62 23.38 -34.18
C ALA A 326 8.41 24.55 -33.55
N ALA A 327 8.05 25.79 -33.87
CA ALA A 327 8.67 26.97 -33.27
C ALA A 327 8.29 27.11 -31.79
N ALA A 328 7.02 26.85 -31.45
CA ALA A 328 6.54 26.85 -30.06
C ALA A 328 7.24 25.76 -29.22
N VAL A 329 7.42 24.55 -29.78
CA VAL A 329 8.18 23.47 -29.15
C VAL A 329 9.64 23.90 -28.90
N GLY A 330 10.28 24.55 -29.89
CA GLY A 330 11.63 25.09 -29.73
C GLY A 330 11.73 26.16 -28.62
N ALA A 331 10.74 27.04 -28.51
CA ALA A 331 10.67 28.04 -27.45
C ALA A 331 10.48 27.40 -26.06
N ALA A 332 9.58 26.42 -25.95
CA ALA A 332 9.39 25.66 -24.70
C ALA A 332 10.66 24.91 -24.28
N ALA A 333 11.38 24.29 -25.23
CA ALA A 333 12.64 23.60 -24.98
C ALA A 333 13.75 24.54 -24.48
N ALA A 334 13.76 25.81 -24.93
CA ALA A 334 14.72 26.81 -24.48
C ALA A 334 14.47 27.28 -23.03
N VAL A 335 13.22 27.20 -22.55
CA VAL A 335 12.86 27.51 -21.16
C VAL A 335 13.06 26.28 -20.27
N ALA A 336 12.50 25.14 -20.67
CA ALA A 336 12.49 23.89 -19.91
C ALA A 336 13.77 23.07 -20.12
N THR A 337 14.93 23.70 -19.97
CA THR A 337 16.23 23.01 -19.99
C THR A 337 16.43 22.19 -18.72
N GLU A 338 17.23 21.13 -18.78
CA GLU A 338 17.57 20.29 -17.62
C GLU A 338 18.11 21.13 -16.44
N SER A 339 18.96 22.13 -16.73
CA SER A 339 19.51 23.05 -15.72
C SER A 339 18.43 23.90 -15.05
N ASN A 340 17.51 24.48 -15.84
CA ASN A 340 16.44 25.32 -15.29
C ASN A 340 15.46 24.49 -14.47
N ILE A 341 15.10 23.30 -14.96
CA ILE A 341 14.22 22.36 -14.26
C ILE A 341 14.86 21.90 -12.95
N GLY A 342 16.14 21.49 -12.98
CA GLY A 342 16.87 21.09 -11.78
C GLY A 342 16.92 22.20 -10.74
N SER A 343 17.14 23.44 -11.17
CA SER A 343 17.13 24.62 -10.29
C SER A 343 15.74 24.90 -9.69
N ALA A 344 14.68 24.78 -10.49
CA ALA A 344 13.29 24.94 -10.04
C ALA A 344 12.91 23.87 -9.00
N ILE A 345 13.27 22.61 -9.24
CA ILE A 345 13.03 21.51 -8.30
C ILE A 345 13.81 21.73 -7.00
N ALA A 346 15.10 22.07 -7.08
CA ALA A 346 15.92 22.31 -5.89
C ALA A 346 15.34 23.43 -5.01
N ALA A 347 14.78 24.49 -5.61
CA ALA A 347 14.10 25.55 -4.89
C ALA A 347 12.85 25.05 -4.13
N ARG A 348 12.07 24.12 -4.73
CA ARG A 348 10.88 23.54 -4.09
C ARG A 348 11.19 22.59 -2.94
N VAL A 349 12.33 21.91 -2.99
CA VAL A 349 12.82 21.13 -1.84
C VAL A 349 13.25 22.07 -0.72
N ALA A 350 14.00 23.12 -1.05
CA ALA A 350 14.52 24.07 -0.06
C ALA A 350 13.41 24.85 0.66
N ASP A 351 12.33 25.22 -0.04
CA ASP A 351 11.19 25.96 0.54
C ASP A 351 10.09 25.07 1.15
N GLY A 352 10.22 23.74 1.07
CA GLY A 352 9.30 22.77 1.66
C GLY A 352 8.03 22.50 0.88
N SER A 353 7.90 23.05 -0.33
CA SER A 353 6.79 22.70 -1.23
C SER A 353 6.83 21.23 -1.66
N ILE A 354 8.04 20.66 -1.79
CA ILE A 354 8.22 19.21 -1.87
C ILE A 354 8.46 18.71 -0.44
N SER A 355 7.45 18.03 0.11
CA SER A 355 7.48 17.53 1.48
C SER A 355 8.47 16.36 1.63
N LEU A 356 9.13 16.31 2.78
CA LEU A 356 9.91 15.18 3.28
C LEU A 356 9.71 15.04 4.80
N PRO A 357 10.02 13.89 5.42
CA PRO A 357 9.95 13.73 6.86
C PRO A 357 11.02 14.59 7.53
N LEU A 358 10.61 15.40 8.49
CA LEU A 358 11.44 16.36 9.22
C LEU A 358 11.00 16.42 10.68
N PRO A 359 11.85 16.88 11.61
CA PRO A 359 11.43 17.20 12.97
C PRO A 359 10.21 18.15 12.98
N ARG A 360 9.21 17.84 13.80
CA ARG A 360 7.92 18.54 13.85
C ARG A 360 7.70 19.29 15.16
N PRO A 361 6.97 20.42 15.13
CA PRO A 361 6.63 21.15 16.34
C PRO A 361 5.89 20.21 17.30
N SER A 362 6.31 20.19 18.55
CA SER A 362 5.70 19.37 19.58
C SER A 362 5.58 20.13 20.89
N PHE A 363 4.65 19.71 21.75
CA PHE A 363 4.42 20.31 23.05
C PHE A 363 3.80 19.31 24.02
N PHE A 364 4.42 19.12 25.19
CA PHE A 364 3.92 18.23 26.25
C PHE A 364 3.21 19.02 27.33
N TYR A 365 1.89 18.94 27.41
CA TYR A 365 1.06 19.70 28.38
C TYR A 365 1.00 19.04 29.76
N LYS A 366 1.23 17.73 29.85
CA LYS A 366 1.52 17.00 31.10
C LYS A 366 2.90 16.35 30.98
N GLN A 367 3.74 16.54 31.99
CA GLN A 367 5.16 16.20 31.93
C GLN A 367 5.53 15.34 33.13
N ASN A 368 6.14 14.20 32.86
CA ASN A 368 6.79 13.35 33.84
C ASN A 368 5.87 12.99 35.04
N GLU A 369 4.55 12.88 34.81
CA GLU A 369 3.60 12.54 35.86
C GLU A 369 3.82 11.08 36.30
N PRO A 370 3.69 10.74 37.59
CA PRO A 370 3.84 9.35 38.02
C PRO A 370 2.81 8.43 37.36
N ALA A 371 3.25 7.35 36.71
CA ALA A 371 2.34 6.41 36.05
C ALA A 371 1.39 5.69 37.01
N GLU A 372 1.74 5.59 38.31
CA GLU A 372 0.85 5.07 39.35
C GLU A 372 -0.42 5.91 39.56
N ASN A 373 -0.45 7.15 39.07
CA ASN A 373 -1.64 8.01 39.11
C ASN A 373 -2.64 7.75 37.98
N LEU A 374 -2.28 6.94 36.97
CA LEU A 374 -3.18 6.59 35.88
C LEU A 374 -4.37 5.78 36.43
N ALA A 375 -5.59 6.10 35.98
CA ALA A 375 -6.83 5.51 36.50
C ALA A 375 -6.84 3.98 36.47
N THR A 376 -6.36 3.36 35.38
CA THR A 376 -6.23 1.90 35.28
C THR A 376 -5.29 1.33 36.35
N ILE A 377 -4.16 1.99 36.61
CA ILE A 377 -3.18 1.55 37.61
C ILE A 377 -3.73 1.69 39.03
N GLN A 378 -4.41 2.78 39.33
CA GLN A 378 -5.10 2.96 40.61
C GLN A 378 -6.19 1.89 40.84
N GLY A 379 -6.94 1.56 39.79
CA GLY A 379 -7.91 0.46 39.83
C GLY A 379 -7.28 -0.89 40.12
N LEU A 380 -6.13 -1.20 39.49
CA LEU A 380 -5.36 -2.41 39.77
C LEU A 380 -4.83 -2.41 41.21
N ALA A 381 -4.30 -1.28 41.70
CA ALA A 381 -3.77 -1.15 43.06
C ALA A 381 -4.86 -1.33 44.13
N ALA A 382 -6.07 -0.85 43.86
CA ALA A 382 -7.23 -1.04 44.73
C ALA A 382 -7.68 -2.51 44.80
N ALA A 383 -7.52 -3.25 43.69
CA ALA A 383 -7.86 -4.68 43.63
C ALA A 383 -6.76 -5.57 44.25
N ASP A 384 -5.49 -5.28 43.97
CA ASP A 384 -4.32 -5.96 44.52
C ASP A 384 -3.12 -4.99 44.59
N PRO A 385 -2.73 -4.52 45.79
CA PRO A 385 -1.62 -3.58 45.95
C PRO A 385 -0.24 -4.21 45.64
N ASN A 386 -0.15 -5.55 45.59
CA ASN A 386 1.07 -6.27 45.22
C ASN A 386 1.09 -6.66 43.73
N ASN A 387 0.12 -6.18 42.94
CA ASN A 387 0.10 -6.40 41.50
C ASN A 387 1.44 -5.94 40.89
N GLN A 388 2.05 -6.78 40.06
CA GLN A 388 3.37 -6.51 39.51
C GLN A 388 3.39 -5.25 38.64
N VAL A 389 2.33 -4.98 37.86
CA VAL A 389 2.22 -3.75 37.05
C VAL A 389 2.18 -2.51 37.92
N VAL A 390 1.44 -2.55 39.04
CA VAL A 390 1.37 -1.47 40.04
C VAL A 390 2.74 -1.24 40.70
N THR A 391 3.49 -2.31 40.95
CA THR A 391 4.84 -2.19 41.51
C THR A 391 5.79 -1.55 40.51
N LEU A 392 5.74 -1.95 39.24
CA LEU A 392 6.61 -1.43 38.19
C LEU A 392 6.26 0.00 37.76
N SER A 393 4.99 0.41 37.83
CA SER A 393 4.57 1.77 37.48
C SER A 393 5.16 2.85 38.38
N LYS A 394 5.66 2.49 39.57
CA LYS A 394 6.35 3.41 40.49
C LYS A 394 7.69 3.94 39.96
N GLY A 395 8.29 3.22 39.01
CA GLY A 395 9.50 3.65 38.33
C GLY A 395 9.24 4.27 36.96
N VAL A 396 7.99 4.60 36.62
CA VAL A 396 7.64 5.08 35.28
C VAL A 396 6.94 6.42 35.38
N SER A 397 7.36 7.34 34.52
CA SER A 397 6.69 8.61 34.31
C SER A 397 5.89 8.56 33.00
N VAL A 398 4.75 9.26 32.97
CA VAL A 398 3.90 9.43 31.80
C VAL A 398 3.81 10.91 31.42
N SER A 399 4.06 11.20 30.15
CA SER A 399 3.95 12.54 29.57
C SER A 399 2.93 12.51 28.45
N GLN A 400 2.05 13.53 28.40
CA GLN A 400 1.04 13.68 27.35
C GLN A 400 1.27 15.00 26.62
N GLY A 401 1.24 14.93 25.30
CA GLY A 401 1.57 16.04 24.43
C GLY A 401 0.89 15.98 23.09
N ALA A 402 1.29 16.88 22.20
CA ALA A 402 0.87 16.90 20.82
C ALA A 402 2.06 17.14 19.89
N ILE A 403 1.99 16.56 18.70
CA ILE A 403 2.91 16.77 17.58
C ILE A 403 2.13 17.33 16.39
N VAL A 404 2.69 18.33 15.69
CA VAL A 404 2.05 18.95 14.53
C VAL A 404 2.51 18.29 13.23
N LEU A 405 1.60 17.61 12.55
CA LEU A 405 1.89 16.81 11.36
C LEU A 405 1.27 17.41 10.10
N PRO A 406 1.93 17.30 8.94
CA PRO A 406 1.31 17.61 7.66
C PRO A 406 0.22 16.57 7.38
N TYR A 407 -0.96 17.04 7.01
CA TYR A 407 -2.10 16.20 6.73
C TYR A 407 -2.50 16.35 5.27
N TYR A 408 -2.53 15.22 4.55
CA TYR A 408 -2.81 15.14 3.12
C TYR A 408 -4.23 14.62 2.85
N GLN A 409 -4.85 14.01 3.86
CA GLN A 409 -6.25 13.61 3.86
C GLN A 409 -7.19 14.82 4.07
N PRO A 410 -8.47 14.71 3.71
CA PRO A 410 -9.47 15.74 4.02
C PRO A 410 -9.54 16.03 5.51
N ILE A 411 -9.54 17.32 5.87
CA ILE A 411 -9.75 17.79 7.24
C ILE A 411 -11.21 18.23 7.36
N PRO A 412 -12.05 17.56 8.18
CA PRO A 412 -13.48 17.87 8.27
C PRO A 412 -13.78 19.32 8.66
N ALA A 413 -12.93 19.93 9.49
CA ALA A 413 -13.07 21.34 9.87
C ALA A 413 -12.95 22.31 8.67
N VAL A 414 -12.33 21.86 7.56
CA VAL A 414 -12.12 22.64 6.33
C VAL A 414 -13.09 22.20 5.23
N THR A 415 -13.34 20.89 5.11
CA THR A 415 -13.97 20.26 3.95
C THR A 415 -15.34 19.63 4.23
N GLY A 416 -15.76 19.58 5.50
CA GLY A 416 -16.97 18.89 5.96
C GLY A 416 -16.78 17.37 6.12
N GLY A 417 -17.55 16.74 7.01
CA GLY A 417 -17.38 15.32 7.37
C GLY A 417 -17.61 14.30 6.25
N GLU A 418 -18.42 14.64 5.24
CA GLU A 418 -18.66 13.78 4.08
C GLU A 418 -17.38 13.49 3.28
N SER A 419 -16.41 14.40 3.31
CA SER A 419 -15.13 14.23 2.63
C SER A 419 -14.32 13.03 3.16
N LEU A 420 -14.51 12.67 4.44
CA LEU A 420 -13.83 11.53 5.08
C LEU A 420 -14.10 10.19 4.39
N VAL A 421 -15.26 10.07 3.72
CA VAL A 421 -15.66 8.84 3.03
C VAL A 421 -15.70 8.98 1.50
N LYS A 422 -15.44 10.18 0.95
CA LYS A 422 -15.60 10.50 -0.48
C LYS A 422 -14.33 10.99 -1.17
N GLN A 423 -13.27 11.27 -0.41
CA GLN A 423 -12.03 11.83 -0.94
C GLN A 423 -10.82 11.08 -0.37
N GLY A 424 -9.68 11.29 -1.00
CA GLY A 424 -8.36 10.80 -0.59
C GLY A 424 -7.30 11.86 -0.86
N TRP A 425 -6.05 11.44 -0.98
CA TRP A 425 -4.96 12.34 -1.36
C TRP A 425 -5.15 12.85 -2.79
N GLN A 426 -4.94 14.15 -2.96
CA GLN A 426 -5.02 14.84 -4.26
C GLN A 426 -3.63 15.33 -4.65
N GLY A 427 -3.29 15.32 -5.94
CA GLY A 427 -2.00 15.81 -6.42
C GLY A 427 -1.83 17.31 -6.17
N ASP A 428 -0.60 17.72 -5.85
CA ASP A 428 -0.27 19.11 -5.54
C ASP A 428 -0.17 20.01 -6.79
N THR A 429 -1.29 20.64 -7.13
CA THR A 429 -1.36 21.68 -8.17
C THR A 429 -0.71 23.00 -7.75
N THR A 430 -0.49 23.22 -6.45
CA THR A 430 0.27 24.38 -5.95
C THR A 430 1.77 24.19 -6.22
N LEU A 431 2.29 22.97 -6.05
CA LEU A 431 3.65 22.62 -6.46
C LEU A 431 3.86 22.85 -7.96
N GLU A 432 2.91 22.41 -8.81
CA GLU A 432 2.94 22.66 -10.25
C GLU A 432 3.01 24.16 -10.57
N THR A 433 2.20 24.98 -9.89
CA THR A 433 2.18 26.44 -10.05
C THR A 433 3.54 27.05 -9.70
N LYS A 434 4.10 26.71 -8.53
CA LYS A 434 5.40 27.23 -8.09
C LYS A 434 6.54 26.79 -9.00
N LEU A 435 6.51 25.55 -9.51
CA LEU A 435 7.50 25.07 -10.48
C LEU A 435 7.45 25.89 -11.77
N ASN A 436 6.26 26.19 -12.29
CA ASN A 436 6.09 27.08 -13.43
C ASN A 436 6.62 28.49 -13.14
N GLU A 437 6.32 29.06 -11.98
CA GLU A 437 6.82 30.38 -11.57
C GLU A 437 8.36 30.44 -11.53
N SER A 438 9.02 29.34 -11.13
CA SER A 438 10.48 29.25 -11.14
C SER A 438 11.09 29.02 -12.52
N LEU A 439 10.36 28.44 -13.47
CA LEU A 439 10.82 28.27 -14.85
C LEU A 439 10.65 29.55 -15.67
N ASN A 440 9.46 30.16 -15.60
CA ASN A 440 9.12 31.37 -16.35
C ASN A 440 7.97 32.12 -15.66
N SER A 441 8.32 33.11 -14.84
CA SER A 441 7.37 33.88 -14.05
C SER A 441 6.22 34.45 -14.91
N GLY A 442 4.99 34.26 -14.45
CA GLY A 442 3.78 34.77 -15.11
C GLY A 442 3.31 33.96 -16.34
N THR A 443 3.95 32.82 -16.66
CA THR A 443 3.55 31.95 -17.77
C THR A 443 3.49 30.48 -17.36
N THR A 444 2.45 29.76 -17.79
CA THR A 444 2.38 28.30 -17.68
C THR A 444 3.25 27.65 -18.75
N THR A 445 4.46 27.27 -18.38
CA THR A 445 5.43 26.57 -19.25
C THR A 445 5.05 25.12 -19.45
N PHE A 446 4.52 24.45 -18.42
CA PHE A 446 4.12 23.05 -18.46
C PHE A 446 2.88 22.81 -17.60
N GLU A 447 2.19 21.71 -17.86
CA GLU A 447 1.10 21.19 -17.03
C GLU A 447 1.35 19.69 -16.86
N PHE A 448 1.24 19.15 -15.65
CA PHE A 448 1.29 17.70 -15.48
C PHE A 448 0.09 17.05 -16.17
N LEU A 449 0.29 15.80 -16.57
CA LEU A 449 -0.80 15.00 -17.13
C LEU A 449 -1.87 14.83 -16.04
N ARG A 450 -3.13 14.82 -16.49
CA ARG A 450 -4.31 14.72 -15.65
C ARG A 450 -5.21 13.62 -16.18
N ASP A 451 -6.07 13.10 -15.32
CA ASP A 451 -7.15 12.21 -15.72
C ASP A 451 -8.21 13.00 -16.54
N LEU A 452 -9.13 12.29 -17.18
CA LEU A 452 -10.19 12.84 -18.02
C LEU A 452 -11.13 13.78 -17.27
N ASP A 453 -11.31 13.59 -15.96
CA ASP A 453 -12.07 14.50 -15.11
C ASP A 453 -11.29 15.77 -14.72
N GLY A 454 -10.04 15.89 -15.18
CA GLY A 454 -9.15 17.01 -14.92
C GLY A 454 -8.45 16.97 -13.57
N THR A 455 -8.53 15.85 -12.83
CA THR A 455 -7.83 15.69 -11.56
C THR A 455 -6.35 15.30 -11.75
N LEU A 456 -5.53 15.67 -10.77
CA LEU A 456 -4.13 15.24 -10.68
C LEU A 456 -4.04 14.13 -9.64
N ASN A 457 -3.83 12.90 -10.10
CA ASN A 457 -3.80 11.71 -9.26
C ASN A 457 -2.48 11.55 -8.49
N VAL A 458 -2.56 11.00 -7.28
CA VAL A 458 -1.38 10.64 -6.47
C VAL A 458 -1.04 9.17 -6.66
N ASN A 459 -0.11 8.92 -7.57
CA ASN A 459 0.28 7.59 -8.02
C ASN A 459 1.77 7.56 -8.44
N ALA A 460 2.21 6.46 -9.09
CA ALA A 460 3.60 6.33 -9.52
C ALA A 460 4.02 7.34 -10.62
N ASN A 461 3.05 7.95 -11.33
CA ASN A 461 3.31 9.00 -12.32
C ASN A 461 3.46 10.40 -11.69
N PHE A 462 2.82 10.64 -10.55
CA PHE A 462 2.97 11.86 -9.77
C PHE A 462 2.78 11.57 -8.26
N PRO A 463 3.86 11.42 -7.48
CA PRO A 463 3.78 10.93 -6.11
C PRO A 463 3.63 12.03 -5.05
N TYR A 464 3.39 13.28 -5.43
CA TYR A 464 3.38 14.43 -4.51
C TYR A 464 1.96 14.86 -4.14
N PRO A 465 1.44 14.46 -2.97
CA PRO A 465 0.13 14.89 -2.51
C PRO A 465 0.15 16.36 -2.04
N LYS A 466 -0.98 17.03 -2.21
CA LYS A 466 -1.27 18.35 -1.67
C LYS A 466 -1.43 18.29 -0.15
N ILE A 467 -0.73 19.15 0.57
CA ILE A 467 -0.99 19.37 2.00
C ILE A 467 -2.34 20.08 2.15
N GLN A 468 -3.30 19.46 2.84
CA GLN A 468 -4.60 20.04 3.15
C GLN A 468 -4.54 20.98 4.37
N GLY A 469 -3.60 20.72 5.28
CA GLY A 469 -3.31 21.55 6.44
C GLY A 469 -2.32 20.86 7.37
N GLN A 470 -1.97 21.53 8.47
CA GLN A 470 -1.25 20.93 9.59
C GLN A 470 -2.25 20.52 10.68
N VAL A 471 -2.04 19.38 11.33
CA VAL A 471 -2.89 18.89 12.42
C VAL A 471 -2.04 18.62 13.67
N ALA A 472 -2.42 19.18 14.81
CA ALA A 472 -1.82 18.84 16.09
C ALA A 472 -2.52 17.60 16.66
N VAL A 473 -1.79 16.50 16.71
CA VAL A 473 -2.30 15.19 17.11
C VAL A 473 -1.66 14.75 18.42
N PRO A 474 -2.41 14.05 19.29
CA PRO A 474 -1.92 13.65 20.59
C PRO A 474 -0.85 12.57 20.51
N VAL A 475 0.12 12.66 21.43
CA VAL A 475 1.13 11.64 21.70
C VAL A 475 1.20 11.39 23.20
N VAL A 476 1.50 10.15 23.58
CA VAL A 476 1.81 9.78 24.97
C VAL A 476 3.18 9.14 25.02
N VAL A 477 3.92 9.44 26.08
CA VAL A 477 5.24 8.88 26.35
C VAL A 477 5.24 8.23 27.72
N TYR A 478 5.64 6.95 27.79
CA TYR A 478 5.96 6.25 29.03
C TYR A 478 7.47 6.11 29.11
N GLN A 479 8.10 6.68 30.13
CA GLN A 479 9.56 6.69 30.25
C GLN A 479 9.99 6.21 31.64
N PRO A 480 11.15 5.54 31.74
CA PRO A 480 11.71 5.23 33.04
C PRO A 480 11.98 6.52 33.82
N ASP A 481 11.59 6.54 35.08
CA ASP A 481 12.01 7.57 36.03
C ASP A 481 13.48 7.31 36.40
N THR A 482 14.40 7.94 35.68
CA THR A 482 15.85 7.73 35.85
C THR A 482 16.39 8.30 37.17
N ASP A 483 15.62 9.12 37.87
CA ASP A 483 15.95 9.58 39.23
C ASP A 483 15.57 8.53 40.29
N ASN A 484 14.74 7.55 39.92
CA ASN A 484 14.40 6.43 40.78
C ASN A 484 15.54 5.40 40.86
N THR A 485 16.32 5.49 41.93
CA THR A 485 17.44 4.57 42.24
C THR A 485 17.06 3.08 42.32
N ALA A 486 15.77 2.73 42.35
CA ALA A 486 15.30 1.34 42.29
C ALA A 486 15.36 0.74 40.86
N LEU A 487 15.45 1.56 39.81
CA LEU A 487 15.64 1.11 38.43
C LEU A 487 17.11 0.88 38.12
N SER A 488 17.73 -0.11 38.76
CA SER A 488 19.17 -0.40 38.62
C SER A 488 19.65 -0.70 37.19
N THR A 489 18.73 -1.06 36.29
CA THR A 489 18.99 -1.33 34.86
C THR A 489 19.11 -0.04 34.03
N CYS A 490 18.52 1.06 34.51
CA CYS A 490 18.56 2.36 33.85
C CYS A 490 19.74 3.19 34.33
N GLY A 491 20.46 3.80 33.39
CA GLY A 491 21.41 4.87 33.70
C GLY A 491 20.68 6.20 33.93
N SER A 492 21.34 7.31 33.62
CA SER A 492 20.76 8.66 33.70
C SER A 492 19.84 9.02 32.52
N ALA A 493 19.56 8.08 31.62
CA ALA A 493 18.72 8.24 30.44
C ALA A 493 18.14 6.88 30.02
N PRO A 494 17.03 6.84 29.27
CA PRO A 494 16.56 5.63 28.62
C PRO A 494 17.63 5.00 27.73
N LEU A 495 17.60 3.67 27.60
CA LEU A 495 18.50 2.89 26.77
C LEU A 495 18.13 2.91 25.27
N GLY A 496 16.90 3.30 24.97
CA GLY A 496 16.36 3.40 23.62
C GLY A 496 14.96 4.02 23.63
N VAL A 497 14.46 4.34 22.45
CA VAL A 497 13.12 4.87 22.22
C VAL A 497 12.34 3.92 21.35
N THR A 498 11.13 3.59 21.74
CA THR A 498 10.26 2.65 21.03
C THR A 498 8.99 3.34 20.60
N ILE A 499 8.75 3.41 19.29
CA ILE A 499 7.49 3.91 18.74
C ILE A 499 6.48 2.76 18.74
N PHE A 500 5.29 2.98 19.30
CA PHE A 500 4.20 2.00 19.40
C PHE A 500 3.00 2.44 18.56
N GLN A 501 2.52 1.56 17.67
CA GLN A 501 1.30 1.77 16.88
C GLN A 501 0.24 0.70 17.19
N HIS A 502 -0.95 1.16 17.56
CA HIS A 502 -2.08 0.31 17.97
C HIS A 502 -2.86 -0.32 16.78
N GLY A 503 -3.75 -1.27 17.10
CA GLY A 503 -4.66 -1.92 16.14
C GLY A 503 -5.94 -1.12 15.80
N ILE A 504 -6.73 -1.58 14.82
CA ILE A 504 -7.79 -0.78 14.17
C ILE A 504 -9.02 -0.42 15.02
N THR A 505 -9.41 -1.23 16.00
CA THR A 505 -10.63 -0.96 16.79
C THR A 505 -10.36 -0.31 18.13
N VAL A 506 -9.11 0.12 18.35
CA VAL A 506 -8.62 0.66 19.60
C VAL A 506 -7.89 1.98 19.34
N ASP A 507 -7.16 2.48 20.33
CA ASP A 507 -6.54 3.80 20.33
C ASP A 507 -5.23 3.76 21.13
N ARG A 508 -4.47 4.86 21.14
CA ARG A 508 -3.15 4.96 21.78
C ARG A 508 -3.13 4.54 23.24
N SER A 509 -4.25 4.55 23.97
CA SER A 509 -4.29 4.12 25.37
C SER A 509 -3.86 2.67 25.58
N VAL A 510 -4.01 1.81 24.57
CA VAL A 510 -3.60 0.40 24.65
C VAL A 510 -2.10 0.18 24.76
N SER A 511 -1.31 1.24 24.55
CA SER A 511 0.13 1.22 24.83
C SER A 511 0.47 1.29 26.32
N MET A 512 -0.49 1.59 27.21
CA MET A 512 -0.22 1.89 28.62
C MET A 512 0.47 0.74 29.37
N LEU A 513 -0.14 -0.44 29.36
CA LEU A 513 0.38 -1.59 30.10
C LEU A 513 1.71 -2.10 29.51
N PRO A 514 1.83 -2.39 28.20
CA PRO A 514 3.12 -2.77 27.64
C PRO A 514 4.16 -1.64 27.78
N GLY A 515 3.77 -0.37 27.62
CA GLY A 515 4.64 0.80 27.75
C GLY A 515 5.27 0.93 29.14
N ILE A 516 4.47 0.78 30.21
CA ILE A 516 4.97 0.77 31.59
C ILE A 516 5.96 -0.37 31.82
N LEU A 517 5.65 -1.57 31.31
CA LEU A 517 6.51 -2.73 31.50
C LEU A 517 7.82 -2.59 30.73
N LEU A 518 7.79 -2.11 29.48
CA LEU A 518 8.99 -1.86 28.68
C LEU A 518 9.85 -0.73 29.26
N ALA A 519 9.23 0.35 29.75
CA ALA A 519 9.93 1.43 30.42
C ALA A 519 10.64 0.94 31.69
N SER A 520 9.94 0.18 32.53
CA SER A 520 10.49 -0.30 33.80
C SER A 520 11.52 -1.43 33.64
N GLN A 521 11.28 -2.38 32.74
CA GLN A 521 12.09 -3.61 32.65
C GLN A 521 13.18 -3.57 31.56
N ALA A 522 12.90 -2.91 30.43
CA ALA A 522 13.82 -2.80 29.28
C ALA A 522 14.45 -1.40 29.15
N CYS A 523 14.16 -0.50 30.10
CA CYS A 523 14.63 0.88 30.14
C CYS A 523 14.36 1.66 28.83
N GLN A 524 13.18 1.45 28.24
CA GLN A 524 12.79 2.12 26.99
C GLN A 524 11.88 3.32 27.26
N ALA A 525 12.07 4.42 26.53
CA ALA A 525 10.98 5.39 26.38
C ALA A 525 10.00 4.88 25.31
N VAL A 526 8.73 4.70 25.65
CA VAL A 526 7.71 4.21 24.72
C VAL A 526 6.80 5.36 24.31
N ILE A 527 6.77 5.67 23.01
CA ILE A 527 5.98 6.75 22.43
C ILE A 527 4.83 6.14 21.63
N ALA A 528 3.59 6.52 21.94
CA ALA A 528 2.42 6.08 21.19
C ALA A 528 1.66 7.25 20.57
N ILE A 529 1.17 7.03 19.35
CA ILE A 529 0.40 7.96 18.54
C ILE A 529 -0.77 7.22 17.89
N ASP A 530 -1.89 7.89 17.67
CA ASP A 530 -3.03 7.29 16.97
C ASP A 530 -2.86 7.27 15.44
N GLN A 531 -3.39 6.22 14.82
CA GLN A 531 -3.59 6.16 13.37
C GLN A 531 -4.55 7.28 12.90
N PRO A 532 -4.54 7.67 11.61
CA PRO A 532 -5.56 8.56 11.06
C PRO A 532 -6.97 8.03 11.36
N LEU A 533 -7.93 8.92 11.66
CA LEU A 533 -9.30 8.57 12.06
C LEU A 533 -9.43 7.78 13.38
N HIS A 534 -8.38 7.72 14.19
CA HIS A 534 -8.39 7.11 15.53
C HIS A 534 -8.11 8.16 16.62
N GLY A 535 -8.29 7.77 17.87
CA GLY A 535 -8.11 8.65 19.03
C GLY A 535 -8.82 8.11 20.25
N LEU A 536 -8.55 8.70 21.40
CA LEU A 536 -9.26 8.38 22.64
C LEU A 536 -10.75 8.60 22.44
N SER A 537 -11.55 7.57 22.67
CA SER A 537 -12.98 7.61 22.40
C SER A 537 -13.77 6.64 23.28
N GLY A 538 -15.10 6.76 23.24
CA GLY A 538 -16.00 5.92 24.01
C GLY A 538 -16.19 6.37 25.47
N PRO A 539 -17.07 5.70 26.24
CA PRO A 539 -17.51 6.18 27.56
C PRO A 539 -16.40 6.30 28.61
N THR A 540 -15.32 5.54 28.42
CA THR A 540 -14.12 5.51 29.27
C THR A 540 -12.97 6.34 28.71
N LEU A 541 -13.19 7.00 27.57
CA LEU A 541 -12.27 7.85 26.79
C LEU A 541 -10.96 7.16 26.43
N GLY A 542 -11.08 5.98 25.84
CA GLY A 542 -9.98 5.10 25.50
C GLY A 542 -10.32 3.67 25.89
N THR A 543 -9.74 2.73 25.15
CA THR A 543 -9.84 1.30 25.42
C THR A 543 -9.24 0.96 26.80
N VAL A 544 -8.18 1.67 27.20
CA VAL A 544 -7.58 1.61 28.54
C VAL A 544 -7.68 2.99 29.20
N THR A 545 -8.36 3.10 30.34
CA THR A 545 -8.64 4.40 30.97
C THR A 545 -7.41 5.01 31.65
N GLY A 546 -7.20 6.32 31.49
CA GLY A 546 -6.20 7.06 32.28
C GLY A 546 -5.46 8.16 31.53
N LEU A 547 -5.65 8.24 30.20
CA LEU A 547 -5.15 9.36 29.39
C LEU A 547 -6.23 10.43 29.22
N ASP A 548 -5.81 11.65 28.88
CA ASP A 548 -6.70 12.78 28.63
C ASP A 548 -6.85 13.00 27.12
N GLU A 549 -8.07 13.33 26.71
CA GLU A 549 -8.35 13.84 25.36
C GLU A 549 -7.59 15.15 25.14
N LEU A 550 -6.97 15.30 23.97
CA LEU A 550 -6.31 16.54 23.59
C LEU A 550 -7.34 17.59 23.19
N THR A 551 -7.30 18.75 23.85
CA THR A 551 -8.14 19.90 23.54
C THR A 551 -7.31 21.12 23.13
N PRO A 552 -7.88 22.09 22.38
CA PRO A 552 -7.18 23.36 22.10
C PRO A 552 -6.73 24.11 23.35
N SER A 553 -7.42 23.96 24.49
CA SER A 553 -7.03 24.59 25.76
C SER A 553 -5.73 24.04 26.33
N ASP A 554 -5.39 22.78 26.08
CA ASP A 554 -4.15 22.17 26.58
C ASP A 554 -2.91 22.75 25.87
N ILE A 555 -3.08 23.18 24.61
CA ILE A 555 -2.02 23.78 23.79
C ILE A 555 -1.92 25.29 24.02
N GLY A 556 -3.04 25.99 24.23
CA GLY A 556 -3.06 27.46 24.30
C GLY A 556 -2.54 28.08 23.00
N THR A 557 -1.55 28.99 23.10
CA THR A 557 -0.99 29.74 21.96
C THR A 557 0.30 29.13 21.39
N VAL A 558 0.73 27.96 21.88
CA VAL A 558 2.05 27.38 21.55
C VAL A 558 2.21 27.13 20.05
N PHE A 559 1.13 26.76 19.36
CA PHE A 559 1.14 26.51 17.92
C PHE A 559 0.59 27.65 17.05
N ASP A 560 0.33 28.83 17.60
CA ASP A 560 -0.23 29.98 16.84
C ASP A 560 0.64 30.40 15.65
N GLN A 561 1.95 30.15 15.75
CA GLN A 561 2.91 30.48 14.70
C GLN A 561 3.10 29.37 13.67
N VAL A 562 2.46 28.20 13.84
CA VAL A 562 2.58 27.09 12.88
C VAL A 562 1.74 27.39 11.64
N PRO A 563 2.37 27.62 10.46
CA PRO A 563 1.63 27.98 9.27
C PRO A 563 0.69 26.86 8.82
N GLY A 564 -0.57 27.20 8.58
CA GLY A 564 -1.57 26.26 8.08
C GLY A 564 -2.08 25.25 9.12
N LEU A 565 -1.90 25.49 10.41
CA LEU A 565 -2.57 24.72 11.47
C LEU A 565 -4.08 24.80 11.30
N ALA A 566 -4.70 23.65 11.04
CA ALA A 566 -6.11 23.52 10.70
C ALA A 566 -6.92 22.79 11.79
N TYR A 567 -6.28 22.00 12.65
CA TYR A 567 -6.95 21.23 13.68
C TYR A 567 -6.04 20.91 14.87
N ILE A 568 -6.63 20.85 16.07
CA ILE A 568 -6.02 20.37 17.32
C ILE A 568 -7.02 19.40 17.95
N GLY A 569 -6.61 18.16 18.19
CA GLY A 569 -7.43 17.17 18.90
C GLY A 569 -7.25 15.73 18.41
N GLU A 570 -8.16 14.86 18.84
CA GLU A 570 -8.21 13.46 18.44
C GLU A 570 -8.42 13.28 16.92
N ARG A 571 -7.74 12.30 16.30
CA ARG A 571 -7.68 12.18 14.83
C ARG A 571 -8.96 11.66 14.20
N HIS A 572 -9.94 11.22 14.99
CA HIS A 572 -11.29 10.96 14.53
C HIS A 572 -12.11 12.24 14.32
N PHE A 573 -11.61 13.43 14.70
CA PHE A 573 -12.27 14.73 14.49
C PHE A 573 -13.69 14.84 15.11
N ASN A 574 -13.96 14.06 16.14
CA ASN A 574 -15.30 13.78 16.66
C ASN A 574 -16.31 13.18 15.66
N TYR A 575 -15.85 12.50 14.61
CA TYR A 575 -16.70 11.75 13.68
C TYR A 575 -16.70 10.26 13.97
N THR A 576 -17.86 9.62 13.76
CA THR A 576 -18.04 8.18 13.83
C THR A 576 -18.93 7.70 12.70
N ASP A 577 -18.85 6.41 12.36
CA ASP A 577 -19.83 5.80 11.46
C ASP A 577 -21.19 5.62 12.15
N ALA A 578 -22.25 6.17 11.55
CA ALA A 578 -23.64 5.94 11.94
C ALA A 578 -24.25 4.66 11.31
N GLY A 579 -23.50 3.97 10.46
CA GLY A 579 -23.90 2.80 9.69
C GLY A 579 -23.66 3.01 8.20
N SER A 580 -23.21 1.95 7.52
CA SER A 580 -22.91 1.96 6.09
C SER A 580 -21.92 3.07 5.68
N LEU A 581 -20.89 3.36 6.50
CA LEU A 581 -19.90 4.42 6.27
C LEU A 581 -20.56 5.80 6.09
N THR A 582 -21.48 6.15 6.99
CA THR A 582 -22.13 7.47 7.06
C THR A 582 -21.47 8.28 8.17
N PRO A 583 -20.62 9.26 7.84
CA PRO A 583 -19.91 10.04 8.84
C PRO A 583 -20.87 10.97 9.58
N VAL A 584 -20.96 10.82 10.91
CA VAL A 584 -21.71 11.74 11.78
C VAL A 584 -20.79 12.36 12.81
N GLN A 585 -20.89 13.67 12.97
CA GLN A 585 -20.17 14.39 14.02
C GLN A 585 -20.89 14.22 15.36
N LYS A 586 -20.12 14.00 16.42
CA LYS A 586 -20.57 13.94 17.80
C LYS A 586 -20.12 15.18 18.57
N ALA A 587 -20.84 15.49 19.64
CA ALA A 587 -20.50 16.61 20.50
C ALA A 587 -19.28 16.31 21.41
N SER A 588 -19.00 15.02 21.67
CA SER A 588 -17.90 14.55 22.52
C SER A 588 -17.28 13.29 21.92
N ALA A 589 -15.97 13.12 22.14
CA ALA A 589 -15.24 11.90 21.83
C ALA A 589 -15.79 10.65 22.57
N THR A 590 -16.49 10.85 23.69
CA THR A 590 -17.14 9.76 24.45
C THR A 590 -18.25 9.04 23.68
N ASP A 591 -18.82 9.68 22.66
CA ASP A 591 -19.86 9.12 21.78
C ASP A 591 -19.31 8.62 20.43
N VAL A 592 -17.98 8.63 20.27
CA VAL A 592 -17.28 8.23 19.04
C VAL A 592 -16.73 6.81 19.18
N LYS A 593 -16.60 6.12 18.05
CA LYS A 593 -15.84 4.86 17.95
C LYS A 593 -14.57 5.10 17.13
N SER A 594 -13.41 4.98 17.79
CA SER A 594 -12.08 5.05 17.14
C SER A 594 -12.02 4.15 15.91
N GLY A 595 -11.49 4.67 14.80
CA GLY A 595 -11.27 3.91 13.57
C GLY A 595 -12.54 3.52 12.79
N SER A 596 -13.74 3.92 13.22
CA SER A 596 -15.00 3.44 12.62
C SER A 596 -15.20 3.80 11.14
N LEU A 597 -14.49 4.81 10.63
CA LEU A 597 -14.52 5.24 9.22
C LEU A 597 -13.25 4.85 8.44
N PHE A 598 -12.33 4.08 9.04
CA PHE A 598 -11.01 3.80 8.48
C PHE A 598 -11.05 2.88 7.25
N ILE A 599 -11.82 1.78 7.33
CA ILE A 599 -12.05 0.87 6.19
C ILE A 599 -13.12 1.50 5.29
N ASN A 600 -12.67 2.27 4.30
CA ASN A 600 -13.56 3.01 3.41
C ASN A 600 -13.79 2.29 2.07
N LEU A 601 -14.88 1.53 1.97
CA LEU A 601 -15.29 0.83 0.74
C LEU A 601 -16.11 1.71 -0.22
N LYS A 602 -16.46 2.94 0.18
CA LYS A 602 -17.11 3.93 -0.71
C LYS A 602 -16.09 4.68 -1.56
N HIS A 603 -14.83 4.75 -1.13
CA HIS A 603 -13.75 5.42 -1.84
C HIS A 603 -12.41 4.72 -1.52
N LEU A 604 -11.98 3.83 -2.43
CA LEU A 604 -10.89 2.87 -2.19
C LEU A 604 -9.53 3.55 -2.02
N GLN A 605 -9.31 4.66 -2.73
CA GLN A 605 -8.14 5.52 -2.63
C GLN A 605 -8.07 6.16 -1.24
N GLY A 606 -9.22 6.54 -0.67
CA GLY A 606 -9.31 7.09 0.68
C GLY A 606 -8.90 6.05 1.73
N ALA A 607 -9.32 4.80 1.58
CA ALA A 607 -8.90 3.70 2.44
C ALA A 607 -7.37 3.46 2.37
N ARG A 608 -6.81 3.42 1.16
CA ARG A 608 -5.34 3.34 0.95
C ARG A 608 -4.62 4.53 1.59
N ASP A 609 -5.13 5.73 1.37
CA ASP A 609 -4.45 6.95 1.79
C ASP A 609 -4.52 7.14 3.32
N ASN A 610 -5.47 6.51 4.02
CA ASN A 610 -5.48 6.44 5.49
C ASN A 610 -4.23 5.72 6.00
N LEU A 611 -3.84 4.63 5.35
CA LEU A 611 -2.60 3.92 5.66
C LEU A 611 -1.37 4.74 5.24
N ARG A 612 -1.38 5.38 4.06
CA ARG A 612 -0.26 6.24 3.63
C ARG A 612 0.01 7.36 4.63
N GLN A 613 -1.05 8.03 5.09
CA GLN A 613 -0.93 9.07 6.12
C GLN A 613 -0.30 8.50 7.40
N GLY A 614 -0.75 7.34 7.88
CA GLY A 614 -0.15 6.69 9.05
C GLY A 614 1.35 6.40 8.88
N VAL A 615 1.78 5.92 7.71
CA VAL A 615 3.22 5.68 7.42
C VAL A 615 4.02 6.98 7.47
N ILE A 616 3.52 8.05 6.83
CA ILE A 616 4.21 9.34 6.81
C ILE A 616 4.22 9.98 8.20
N ASP A 617 3.18 9.81 9.00
CA ASP A 617 3.16 10.26 10.40
C ASP A 617 4.27 9.58 11.21
N LEU A 618 4.42 8.25 11.10
CA LEU A 618 5.48 7.50 11.77
C LEU A 618 6.88 7.96 11.35
N LEU A 619 7.11 8.25 10.06
CA LEU A 619 8.38 8.82 9.60
C LEU A 619 8.65 10.20 10.21
N ASN A 620 7.61 11.04 10.37
CA ASN A 620 7.75 12.35 11.02
C ASN A 620 7.94 12.25 12.53
N VAL A 621 7.27 11.31 13.21
CA VAL A 621 7.52 11.00 14.63
C VAL A 621 8.96 10.55 14.81
N ALA A 622 9.43 9.60 13.99
CA ALA A 622 10.81 9.11 14.03
C ALA A 622 11.83 10.22 13.75
N ALA A 623 11.56 11.11 12.79
CA ALA A 623 12.39 12.29 12.53
C ALA A 623 12.37 13.34 13.66
N THR A 624 11.33 13.34 14.51
CA THR A 624 11.20 14.27 15.64
C THR A 624 11.95 13.78 16.89
N LEU A 625 12.44 12.54 16.90
CA LEU A 625 13.22 12.00 18.02
C LEU A 625 14.62 12.63 18.13
N ASP A 626 15.20 13.06 17.01
CA ASP A 626 16.52 13.65 16.96
C ASP A 626 16.58 14.79 15.93
N SER A 627 16.59 16.04 16.41
CA SER A 627 16.72 17.22 15.57
C SER A 627 18.16 17.76 15.48
N SER A 628 19.16 16.98 15.91
CA SER A 628 20.57 17.40 15.92
C SER A 628 21.08 17.74 14.51
N ASN A 629 20.61 17.02 13.50
CA ASN A 629 20.99 17.19 12.09
C ASN A 629 19.91 17.89 11.24
N LYS A 630 18.99 18.63 11.88
CA LYS A 630 17.92 19.34 11.17
C LYS A 630 18.46 20.32 10.13
N PRO A 631 17.79 20.48 8.98
CA PRO A 631 18.23 21.47 8.00
C PRO A 631 18.03 22.89 8.54
N ALA A 632 18.96 23.80 8.25
CA ALA A 632 18.92 25.17 8.77
C ALA A 632 17.63 25.94 8.41
N ALA A 633 16.98 25.60 7.29
CA ALA A 633 15.71 26.17 6.86
C ALA A 633 14.51 25.74 7.74
N TYR A 634 14.67 24.70 8.56
CA TYR A 634 13.65 24.15 9.45
C TYR A 634 14.15 24.15 10.90
N PRO A 635 13.95 25.24 11.65
CA PRO A 635 14.55 25.40 12.99
C PRO A 635 13.83 24.60 14.09
N THR A 636 12.88 23.74 13.75
CA THR A 636 12.05 22.96 14.66
C THR A 636 12.89 22.01 15.53
N LYS A 637 12.67 22.01 16.84
CA LYS A 637 13.30 21.07 17.77
C LYS A 637 12.58 19.72 17.79
N GLY A 638 13.24 18.69 18.32
CA GLY A 638 12.64 17.39 18.55
C GLY A 638 11.68 17.39 19.73
N PHE A 639 11.36 16.20 20.26
CA PHE A 639 10.59 16.09 21.50
C PHE A 639 11.37 16.64 22.69
N ASP A 640 10.78 17.64 23.35
CA ASP A 640 11.27 18.32 24.55
C ASP A 640 10.18 18.23 25.63
N ILE A 641 10.16 17.10 26.32
CA ILE A 641 9.19 16.69 27.34
C ILE A 641 9.32 17.57 28.57
N ASP A 642 10.53 17.78 29.07
CA ASP A 642 10.78 18.59 30.28
C ASP A 642 10.80 20.10 30.01
N ARG A 643 10.73 20.51 28.73
CA ARG A 643 10.78 21.90 28.25
C ARG A 643 12.06 22.63 28.63
N ASN A 644 13.19 21.92 28.73
CA ASN A 644 14.50 22.51 28.96
C ASN A 644 15.12 23.13 27.68
N GLY A 645 14.50 22.90 26.52
CA GLY A 645 14.96 23.39 25.23
C GLY A 645 15.91 22.45 24.50
N SER A 646 16.01 21.19 24.90
CA SER A 646 16.83 20.15 24.26
C SER A 646 15.94 18.95 23.90
N ASP A 647 16.40 18.17 22.93
CA ASP A 647 15.68 16.95 22.53
C ASP A 647 15.99 15.83 23.54
N ASP A 648 14.99 15.26 24.20
CA ASP A 648 15.19 14.23 25.25
C ASP A 648 15.67 12.88 24.69
N PHE A 649 15.49 12.67 23.39
CA PHE A 649 15.69 11.38 22.71
C PHE A 649 16.82 11.36 21.68
N ALA A 650 17.53 12.49 21.51
CA ALA A 650 18.57 12.60 20.50
C ALA A 650 19.69 11.56 20.72
N GLY A 651 20.09 10.89 19.64
CA GLY A 651 21.14 9.87 19.65
C GLY A 651 20.77 8.51 20.26
N LEU A 652 19.54 8.31 20.75
CA LEU A 652 19.12 7.00 21.27
C LEU A 652 18.77 6.01 20.14
N PRO A 653 19.02 4.70 20.32
CA PRO A 653 18.52 3.67 19.41
C PRO A 653 17.00 3.73 19.30
N VAL A 654 16.48 3.63 18.07
CA VAL A 654 15.04 3.72 17.81
C VAL A 654 14.49 2.35 17.41
N ASN A 655 13.44 1.92 18.10
CA ASN A 655 12.74 0.68 17.89
C ASN A 655 11.28 0.94 17.48
N PHE A 656 10.64 -0.06 16.90
CA PHE A 656 9.23 -0.01 16.54
C PHE A 656 8.47 -1.24 17.03
N ILE A 657 7.26 -1.03 17.52
CA ILE A 657 6.29 -2.06 17.87
C ILE A 657 4.96 -1.73 17.17
N GLY A 658 4.49 -2.63 16.34
CA GLY A 658 3.18 -2.56 15.72
C GLY A 658 2.33 -3.77 16.10
N HIS A 659 1.08 -3.53 16.48
CA HIS A 659 0.09 -4.60 16.72
C HIS A 659 -1.05 -4.50 15.71
N SER A 660 -1.44 -5.63 15.09
CA SER A 660 -2.58 -5.67 14.16
C SER A 660 -2.42 -4.66 13.02
N LEU A 661 -3.36 -3.73 12.82
CA LEU A 661 -3.25 -2.61 11.88
C LEU A 661 -1.97 -1.78 12.09
N GLY A 662 -1.52 -1.59 13.32
CA GLY A 662 -0.25 -0.93 13.62
C GLY A 662 0.96 -1.68 13.07
N GLY A 663 0.88 -3.02 12.99
CA GLY A 663 1.88 -3.84 12.29
C GLY A 663 1.76 -3.76 10.75
N ILE A 664 0.55 -3.54 10.22
CA ILE A 664 0.33 -3.35 8.76
C ILE A 664 1.03 -2.06 8.32
N THR A 665 0.67 -0.93 8.94
CA THR A 665 1.35 0.36 8.69
C THR A 665 2.83 0.29 9.07
N GLY A 666 3.14 -0.42 10.17
CA GLY A 666 4.47 -0.57 10.72
C GLY A 666 5.46 -1.32 9.83
N THR A 667 5.00 -2.34 9.11
CA THR A 667 5.84 -3.10 8.16
C THR A 667 6.36 -2.17 7.07
N VAL A 668 5.49 -1.33 6.52
CA VAL A 668 5.83 -0.36 5.48
C VAL A 668 6.73 0.74 6.02
N PHE A 669 6.43 1.29 7.19
CA PHE A 669 7.29 2.27 7.86
C PHE A 669 8.70 1.72 8.14
N ALA A 670 8.80 0.48 8.63
CA ALA A 670 10.06 -0.16 8.95
C ALA A 670 10.91 -0.44 7.71
N GLU A 671 10.30 -0.88 6.60
CA GLU A 671 10.99 -1.03 5.31
C GLU A 671 11.54 0.33 4.86
N LEU A 672 10.72 1.39 4.80
CA LEU A 672 11.16 2.70 4.32
C LEU A 672 12.28 3.32 5.17
N SER A 673 12.26 3.09 6.49
CA SER A 673 13.30 3.54 7.41
C SER A 673 14.66 2.86 7.17
N SER A 674 14.65 1.63 6.65
CA SER A 674 15.83 0.80 6.41
C SER A 674 16.20 0.62 4.93
N ASP A 675 15.35 1.06 4.00
CA ASP A 675 15.50 0.86 2.55
C ASP A 675 16.79 1.54 2.01
N PRO A 676 17.73 0.78 1.45
CA PRO A 676 18.93 1.31 0.82
C PRO A 676 18.68 2.30 -0.32
N VAL A 677 17.56 2.19 -1.05
CA VAL A 677 17.17 3.11 -2.12
C VAL A 677 16.78 4.46 -1.53
N VAL A 678 15.91 4.46 -0.52
CA VAL A 678 15.47 5.69 0.20
C VAL A 678 16.66 6.40 0.83
N ARG A 679 17.49 5.66 1.59
CA ARG A 679 18.66 6.24 2.28
C ARG A 679 19.77 6.65 1.31
N GLY A 680 20.01 5.84 0.28
CA GLY A 680 21.00 6.12 -0.76
C GLY A 680 20.66 7.37 -1.57
N ALA A 681 19.37 7.63 -1.83
CA ALA A 681 18.93 8.81 -2.57
C ALA A 681 19.24 10.12 -1.82
N TYR A 682 19.14 10.14 -0.48
CA TYR A 682 19.59 11.29 0.31
C TYR A 682 21.08 11.56 0.12
N ALA A 683 21.93 10.53 0.24
CA ALA A 683 23.37 10.67 0.07
C ALA A 683 23.76 11.14 -1.34
N GLN A 684 23.08 10.61 -2.38
CA GLN A 684 23.30 11.03 -3.76
C GLN A 684 22.88 12.50 -3.98
N ALA A 685 21.73 12.91 -3.45
CA ALA A 685 21.26 14.29 -3.56
C ALA A 685 22.21 15.27 -2.84
N GLN A 686 22.74 14.90 -1.67
CA GLN A 686 23.73 15.69 -0.94
C GLN A 686 25.06 15.83 -1.69
N ALA A 687 25.49 14.79 -2.40
CA ALA A 687 26.70 14.86 -3.23
C ALA A 687 26.54 15.85 -4.40
N GLN A 688 25.32 16.04 -4.90
CA GLN A 688 25.01 16.99 -5.98
C GLN A 688 24.74 18.41 -5.45
N ASN A 689 24.09 18.51 -4.29
CA ASN A 689 23.80 19.77 -3.61
C ASN A 689 24.06 19.61 -2.10
N PRO A 690 25.18 20.16 -1.58
CA PRO A 690 25.52 20.06 -0.16
C PRO A 690 24.48 20.64 0.80
N ASN A 691 23.55 21.48 0.32
CA ASN A 691 22.45 22.02 1.11
C ASN A 691 21.21 21.11 1.13
N PHE A 692 21.22 19.99 0.41
CA PHE A 692 20.14 19.02 0.48
C PHE A 692 20.09 18.39 1.90
N PRO A 693 18.91 18.30 2.54
CA PRO A 693 18.78 17.66 3.84
C PRO A 693 19.33 16.24 3.85
N SER A 694 20.02 15.81 4.92
CA SER A 694 20.21 14.38 5.17
C SER A 694 18.87 13.74 5.56
N ALA A 695 18.77 12.42 5.50
CA ALA A 695 17.67 11.69 6.12
C ALA A 695 17.55 12.12 7.60
N GLN A 696 16.38 12.57 8.01
CA GLN A 696 16.13 13.04 9.39
C GLN A 696 15.57 11.94 10.29
N PHE A 697 14.99 10.88 9.70
CA PHE A 697 14.54 9.72 10.45
C PHE A 697 15.69 8.70 10.60
N PRO A 698 15.82 8.06 11.77
CA PRO A 698 16.84 7.04 12.01
C PRO A 698 16.51 5.74 11.28
N SER A 699 17.51 4.88 11.11
CA SER A 699 17.23 3.46 10.88
C SER A 699 16.82 2.81 12.19
N LEU A 700 15.87 1.89 12.09
CA LEU A 700 15.40 1.15 13.25
C LEU A 700 16.45 0.12 13.71
N ASN A 701 16.58 -0.04 15.02
CA ASN A 701 17.38 -1.08 15.65
C ASN A 701 16.59 -2.39 15.75
N SER A 702 15.32 -2.31 16.18
CA SER A 702 14.42 -3.46 16.31
C SER A 702 13.01 -3.15 15.81
N VAL A 703 12.35 -4.16 15.24
CA VAL A 703 10.99 -4.12 14.72
C VAL A 703 10.21 -5.32 15.26
N VAL A 704 9.14 -5.06 16.00
CA VAL A 704 8.22 -6.09 16.50
C VAL A 704 6.86 -5.94 15.84
N LEU A 705 6.41 -7.02 15.19
CA LEU A 705 5.16 -7.10 14.45
C LEU A 705 4.27 -8.15 15.12
N HIS A 706 3.37 -7.71 16.01
CA HIS A 706 2.45 -8.60 16.71
C HIS A 706 1.16 -8.79 15.91
N ASN A 707 0.83 -10.05 15.60
CA ASN A 707 -0.46 -10.50 15.06
C ASN A 707 -0.92 -9.63 13.89
N THR A 708 -0.07 -9.52 12.86
CA THR A 708 -0.27 -8.67 11.69
C THR A 708 -0.07 -9.46 10.41
N GLY A 709 -0.56 -8.96 9.27
CA GLY A 709 -0.55 -9.72 8.02
C GLY A 709 -0.54 -8.85 6.77
N GLY A 710 -0.34 -9.50 5.62
CA GLY A 710 -0.35 -8.89 4.29
C GLY A 710 -1.61 -9.21 3.49
N GLN A 711 -1.64 -8.72 2.25
CA GLN A 711 -2.73 -8.84 1.29
C GLN A 711 -4.07 -8.38 1.88
N ILE A 712 -4.12 -7.10 2.25
CA ILE A 712 -5.14 -6.46 3.08
C ILE A 712 -6.56 -6.78 2.63
N THR A 713 -6.84 -6.82 1.32
CA THR A 713 -8.20 -7.08 0.82
C THR A 713 -8.67 -8.50 1.13
N LYS A 714 -7.80 -9.49 0.90
CA LYS A 714 -8.06 -10.90 1.21
C LYS A 714 -7.96 -11.19 2.71
N LEU A 715 -7.11 -10.47 3.43
CA LEU A 715 -7.07 -10.50 4.90
C LEU A 715 -8.42 -10.06 5.49
N VAL A 716 -8.99 -8.94 5.02
CA VAL A 716 -10.29 -8.44 5.49
C VAL A 716 -11.42 -9.41 5.10
N GLU A 717 -11.39 -9.98 3.89
CA GLU A 717 -12.35 -11.02 3.47
C GLU A 717 -12.28 -12.26 4.38
N ASN A 718 -11.08 -12.65 4.81
CA ASN A 718 -10.84 -13.86 5.60
C ASN A 718 -10.74 -13.62 7.11
N SER A 719 -11.06 -12.41 7.58
CA SER A 719 -11.09 -12.09 9.01
C SER A 719 -12.48 -12.38 9.58
N PRO A 720 -12.67 -13.38 10.47
CA PRO A 720 -13.97 -13.59 11.12
C PRO A 720 -14.52 -12.33 11.80
N THR A 721 -13.65 -11.49 12.36
CA THR A 721 -14.01 -10.23 13.03
C THR A 721 -14.54 -9.19 12.05
N PHE A 722 -13.87 -8.98 10.90
CA PHE A 722 -14.20 -7.89 9.98
C PHE A 722 -15.12 -8.30 8.83
N ALA A 723 -15.05 -9.55 8.37
CA ALA A 723 -15.85 -10.06 7.27
C ALA A 723 -17.35 -9.89 7.52
N SER A 724 -17.82 -10.11 8.75
CA SER A 724 -19.22 -9.91 9.14
C SER A 724 -19.74 -8.47 8.98
N ARG A 725 -18.84 -7.48 8.99
CA ARG A 725 -19.16 -6.05 8.84
C ARG A 725 -19.02 -5.59 7.39
N VAL A 726 -18.07 -6.18 6.66
CA VAL A 726 -17.69 -5.77 5.30
C VAL A 726 -18.48 -6.52 4.22
N LEU A 727 -18.56 -7.85 4.31
CA LEU A 727 -19.15 -8.69 3.25
C LEU A 727 -20.63 -8.42 2.97
N PRO A 728 -21.50 -8.05 3.95
CA PRO A 728 -22.90 -7.75 3.66
C PRO A 728 -23.10 -6.58 2.67
N ALA A 729 -22.10 -5.70 2.52
CA ALA A 729 -22.13 -4.57 1.58
C ALA A 729 -21.50 -4.89 0.21
N LEU A 730 -20.98 -6.12 0.02
CA LEU A 730 -20.23 -6.53 -1.17
C LEU A 730 -20.93 -7.70 -1.89
N PRO A 731 -20.55 -8.00 -3.14
CA PRO A 731 -20.98 -9.23 -3.81
C PRO A 731 -20.60 -10.48 -3.00
N ALA A 732 -21.33 -11.58 -3.18
CA ALA A 732 -21.11 -12.80 -2.41
C ALA A 732 -19.71 -13.40 -2.65
N GLN A 733 -19.14 -13.99 -1.60
CA GLN A 733 -17.87 -14.70 -1.67
C GLN A 733 -17.88 -15.80 -2.75
N GLY A 734 -16.75 -15.94 -3.45
CA GLY A 734 -16.57 -16.89 -4.56
C GLY A 734 -17.10 -16.42 -5.91
N THR A 735 -17.88 -15.34 -5.98
CA THR A 735 -18.41 -14.80 -7.26
C THR A 735 -17.36 -14.00 -8.03
N SER A 736 -17.49 -13.93 -9.36
CA SER A 736 -16.56 -13.16 -10.20
C SER A 736 -16.61 -11.67 -9.88
N ASN A 737 -17.79 -11.15 -9.52
CA ASN A 737 -17.97 -9.76 -9.11
C ASN A 737 -17.17 -9.42 -7.85
N LEU A 738 -17.17 -10.28 -6.84
CA LEU A 738 -16.36 -10.03 -5.63
C LEU A 738 -14.87 -10.14 -5.96
N GLU A 739 -14.44 -11.17 -6.69
CA GLU A 739 -13.01 -11.35 -7.01
C GLU A 739 -12.48 -10.18 -7.86
N THR A 740 -13.27 -9.67 -8.80
CA THR A 740 -12.92 -8.48 -9.58
C THR A 740 -12.83 -7.24 -8.69
N PHE A 741 -13.79 -7.03 -7.80
CA PHE A 741 -13.78 -5.93 -6.84
C PHE A 741 -12.53 -5.99 -5.93
N LEU A 742 -12.21 -7.16 -5.37
CA LEU A 742 -11.05 -7.35 -4.49
C LEU A 742 -9.74 -7.17 -5.25
N TYR A 743 -9.65 -7.62 -6.51
CA TYR A 743 -8.46 -7.39 -7.33
C TYR A 743 -8.22 -5.90 -7.63
N VAL A 744 -9.27 -5.16 -7.97
CA VAL A 744 -9.19 -3.71 -8.17
C VAL A 744 -8.79 -3.02 -6.87
N PHE A 745 -9.43 -3.40 -5.75
CA PHE A 745 -9.09 -2.81 -4.47
C PHE A 745 -7.65 -3.13 -4.05
N GLN A 746 -7.18 -4.36 -4.26
CA GLN A 746 -5.79 -4.76 -3.99
C GLN A 746 -4.81 -3.97 -4.87
N SER A 747 -5.16 -3.72 -6.13
CA SER A 747 -4.36 -2.86 -7.03
C SER A 747 -4.21 -1.43 -6.49
N VAL A 748 -5.20 -0.93 -5.73
CA VAL A 748 -5.13 0.38 -5.07
C VAL A 748 -4.30 0.30 -3.78
N VAL A 749 -4.56 -0.69 -2.91
CA VAL A 749 -3.93 -0.76 -1.58
C VAL A 749 -2.53 -1.37 -1.56
N ASP A 750 -2.06 -1.99 -2.64
CA ASP A 750 -0.69 -2.52 -2.73
C ASP A 750 0.39 -1.50 -2.34
N SER A 751 0.17 -0.20 -2.58
CA SER A 751 1.10 0.86 -2.17
C SER A 751 1.31 1.03 -0.67
N VAL A 752 0.54 0.31 0.14
CA VAL A 752 0.58 0.30 1.62
C VAL A 752 0.45 -1.13 2.17
N ASP A 753 0.52 -2.14 1.31
CA ASP A 753 0.29 -3.53 1.72
C ASP A 753 1.59 -4.19 2.18
N PRO A 754 1.66 -4.73 3.42
CA PRO A 754 2.82 -5.44 3.92
C PRO A 754 3.37 -6.51 2.98
N ALA A 755 2.52 -7.19 2.21
CA ALA A 755 2.97 -8.21 1.26
C ALA A 755 3.94 -7.65 0.21
N VAL A 756 3.83 -6.38 -0.18
CA VAL A 756 4.75 -5.73 -1.12
C VAL A 756 6.11 -5.43 -0.48
N TYR A 757 6.14 -5.11 0.82
CA TYR A 757 7.33 -4.60 1.52
C TYR A 757 8.08 -5.65 2.34
N ALA A 758 7.42 -6.76 2.70
CA ALA A 758 7.92 -7.76 3.63
C ALA A 758 9.26 -8.37 3.24
N LYS A 759 9.44 -8.69 1.95
CA LYS A 759 10.69 -9.26 1.44
C LYS A 759 11.86 -8.26 1.55
N ASP A 760 11.60 -6.98 1.32
CA ASP A 760 12.63 -5.94 1.46
C ASP A 760 12.93 -5.64 2.93
N LEU A 761 11.93 -5.68 3.81
CA LEU A 761 12.16 -5.65 5.27
C LEU A 761 13.02 -6.84 5.73
N GLY A 762 12.75 -8.05 5.22
CA GLY A 762 13.56 -9.23 5.49
C GLY A 762 15.03 -9.08 5.07
N LYS A 763 15.31 -8.41 3.94
CA LYS A 763 16.69 -8.11 3.51
C LYS A 763 17.43 -7.18 4.48
N ALA A 764 16.71 -6.34 5.23
CA ALA A 764 17.29 -5.46 6.23
C ALA A 764 17.65 -6.18 7.56
N SER A 765 17.31 -7.48 7.70
CA SER A 765 17.51 -8.26 8.92
C SER A 765 18.97 -8.38 9.39
N SER A 766 19.95 -8.13 8.52
CA SER A 766 21.37 -8.06 8.91
C SER A 766 21.72 -6.86 9.80
N SER A 767 20.84 -5.85 9.81
CA SER A 767 21.03 -4.59 10.55
C SER A 767 19.83 -4.20 11.41
N VAL A 768 18.70 -4.89 11.27
CA VAL A 768 17.46 -4.65 12.01
C VAL A 768 17.01 -5.96 12.63
N ASN A 769 16.82 -5.96 13.94
CA ASN A 769 16.27 -7.12 14.64
C ASN A 769 14.76 -7.22 14.36
N ILE A 770 14.29 -8.32 13.76
CA ILE A 770 12.87 -8.48 13.41
C ILE A 770 12.25 -9.63 14.20
N LEU A 771 11.16 -9.33 14.91
CA LEU A 771 10.30 -10.30 15.56
C LEU A 771 8.89 -10.18 14.97
N THR A 772 8.35 -11.26 14.46
CA THR A 772 6.94 -11.35 14.09
C THR A 772 6.27 -12.38 14.98
N THR A 773 5.07 -12.09 15.48
CA THR A 773 4.32 -13.03 16.30
C THR A 773 2.96 -13.32 15.72
N GLU A 774 2.49 -14.53 15.98
CA GLU A 774 1.17 -15.00 15.65
C GLU A 774 0.48 -15.54 16.90
N VAL A 775 -0.83 -15.36 16.98
CA VAL A 775 -1.69 -16.17 17.84
C VAL A 775 -2.35 -17.24 16.98
N VAL A 776 -2.15 -18.51 17.32
CA VAL A 776 -2.76 -19.63 16.59
C VAL A 776 -4.28 -19.60 16.79
N GLY A 777 -5.04 -19.58 15.70
CA GLY A 777 -6.50 -19.46 15.72
C GLY A 777 -7.01 -18.01 15.85
N ASP A 778 -6.18 -17.01 15.55
CA ASP A 778 -6.58 -15.59 15.59
C ASP A 778 -7.77 -15.31 14.66
N THR A 779 -8.81 -14.69 15.22
CA THR A 779 -10.08 -14.38 14.53
C THR A 779 -10.12 -12.99 13.91
N THR A 780 -9.09 -12.17 14.13
CA THR A 780 -9.01 -10.78 13.67
C THR A 780 -8.04 -10.66 12.51
N VAL A 781 -6.81 -11.16 12.65
CA VAL A 781 -5.89 -11.33 11.53
C VAL A 781 -5.76 -12.83 11.28
N PRO A 782 -6.27 -13.36 10.15
CA PRO A 782 -6.15 -14.79 9.87
C PRO A 782 -4.68 -15.21 9.85
N ASN A 783 -4.39 -16.40 10.37
CA ASN A 783 -3.05 -17.00 10.27
C ASN A 783 -2.68 -17.18 8.80
N GLU A 784 -3.61 -17.69 8.01
CA GLU A 784 -3.52 -17.84 6.55
C GLU A 784 -4.91 -17.85 5.90
N ALA A 785 -4.98 -17.68 4.58
CA ALA A 785 -6.20 -17.81 3.80
C ALA A 785 -6.02 -18.67 2.53
N ASN A 786 -4.97 -19.49 2.50
CA ASN A 786 -4.62 -20.40 1.44
C ASN A 786 -5.41 -21.72 1.51
N VAL A 787 -5.25 -22.45 2.62
CA VAL A 787 -5.79 -23.81 2.80
C VAL A 787 -7.08 -23.81 3.62
N ASN A 788 -7.27 -22.84 4.52
CA ASN A 788 -8.51 -22.65 5.27
C ASN A 788 -9.15 -21.27 5.03
N PRO A 789 -9.56 -20.93 3.79
CA PRO A 789 -10.26 -19.68 3.54
C PRO A 789 -11.60 -19.63 4.29
N LEU A 790 -12.01 -18.43 4.71
CA LEU A 790 -13.23 -18.18 5.47
C LEU A 790 -14.48 -18.31 4.58
N GLY A 791 -15.40 -19.19 4.98
CA GLY A 791 -16.69 -19.32 4.31
C GLY A 791 -16.54 -19.81 2.88
N ASN A 792 -17.01 -19.02 1.91
CA ASN A 792 -16.89 -19.34 0.48
C ASN A 792 -15.77 -18.53 -0.20
N ALA A 793 -14.86 -17.92 0.57
CA ALA A 793 -13.70 -17.24 0.00
C ALA A 793 -12.85 -18.23 -0.81
N LEU A 794 -12.26 -17.72 -1.88
CA LEU A 794 -11.27 -18.46 -2.65
C LEU A 794 -9.90 -18.36 -1.98
N SER A 795 -9.08 -19.38 -2.21
CA SER A 795 -7.72 -19.45 -1.70
C SER A 795 -6.88 -18.22 -2.05
N ALA A 796 -6.15 -17.72 -1.04
CA ALA A 796 -5.35 -16.50 -1.08
C ALA A 796 -4.01 -16.69 -0.32
N PRO A 797 -2.95 -17.16 -0.99
CA PRO A 797 -1.69 -17.58 -0.34
C PRO A 797 -0.80 -16.46 0.18
N LEU A 798 -1.10 -15.19 -0.14
CA LEU A 798 -0.37 -14.02 0.36
C LEU A 798 -1.07 -13.34 1.54
N ALA A 799 -2.25 -13.82 1.96
CA ALA A 799 -3.05 -13.20 3.00
C ALA A 799 -2.88 -13.85 4.36
N GLY A 800 -2.64 -13.01 5.38
CA GLY A 800 -2.51 -13.42 6.78
C GLY A 800 -1.12 -13.23 7.35
N THR A 801 -0.93 -13.75 8.56
CA THR A 801 0.30 -13.61 9.35
C THR A 801 1.41 -14.54 8.85
N GLU A 802 1.11 -15.82 8.57
CA GLU A 802 2.11 -16.79 8.11
C GLU A 802 2.69 -16.43 6.72
N PRO A 803 1.90 -16.01 5.72
CA PRO A 803 2.46 -15.51 4.46
C PRO A 803 3.35 -14.28 4.64
N LEU A 804 3.01 -13.37 5.55
CA LEU A 804 3.87 -12.23 5.87
C LEU A 804 5.21 -12.68 6.46
N MET A 805 5.18 -13.61 7.43
CA MET A 805 6.39 -14.21 8.01
C MET A 805 7.25 -14.90 6.94
N ALA A 806 6.61 -15.63 6.01
CA ALA A 806 7.31 -16.33 4.94
C ALA A 806 7.95 -15.36 3.93
N LEU A 807 7.32 -14.22 3.63
CA LEU A 807 7.94 -13.19 2.78
C LEU A 807 9.15 -12.53 3.47
N ILE A 808 9.08 -12.28 4.78
CA ILE A 808 10.21 -11.79 5.57
C ILE A 808 11.35 -12.83 5.57
N ASP A 809 11.03 -14.11 5.77
CA ASP A 809 11.97 -15.22 5.71
C ASP A 809 12.72 -15.29 4.37
N LEU A 810 11.99 -15.25 3.25
CA LEU A 810 12.57 -15.20 1.90
C LEU A 810 13.50 -13.98 1.72
N GLY A 811 13.13 -12.84 2.31
CA GLY A 811 13.96 -11.63 2.31
C GLY A 811 15.26 -11.79 3.10
N ALA A 812 15.18 -12.50 4.24
CA ALA A 812 16.31 -12.82 5.11
C ALA A 812 17.21 -13.96 4.59
N GLY A 813 16.92 -14.47 3.38
CA GLY A 813 17.68 -15.53 2.74
C GLY A 813 17.21 -16.95 3.07
N GLY A 814 16.03 -17.10 3.68
CA GLY A 814 15.34 -18.38 3.82
C GLY A 814 14.74 -18.86 2.50
N THR A 815 14.27 -20.11 2.48
CA THR A 815 13.61 -20.72 1.32
C THR A 815 12.22 -21.27 1.67
N LYS A 816 12.06 -21.81 2.88
CA LYS A 816 10.80 -22.33 3.42
C LYS A 816 10.68 -21.98 4.90
N LEU A 817 9.64 -21.23 5.27
CA LEU A 817 9.47 -20.75 6.65
C LEU A 817 9.43 -21.92 7.66
N SER A 818 8.76 -23.01 7.29
CA SER A 818 8.58 -24.18 8.15
C SER A 818 9.85 -24.99 8.42
N ASP A 819 10.95 -24.76 7.70
CA ASP A 819 12.22 -25.43 8.00
C ASP A 819 12.94 -24.82 9.21
N GLY A 820 12.70 -23.52 9.50
CA GLY A 820 13.30 -22.75 10.60
C GLY A 820 14.83 -22.74 10.64
N SER A 821 15.48 -23.19 9.57
CA SER A 821 16.90 -23.48 9.47
C SER A 821 17.67 -22.33 8.83
N GLU A 822 17.07 -21.70 7.82
CA GLU A 822 17.56 -20.52 7.10
C GLU A 822 16.59 -19.35 7.33
N GLY A 823 17.01 -18.11 7.06
CA GLY A 823 16.17 -16.92 7.29
C GLY A 823 15.64 -16.78 8.73
N SER A 824 14.31 -16.77 8.88
CA SER A 824 13.57 -16.57 10.13
C SER A 824 13.54 -17.84 10.99
N LYS A 825 13.89 -17.68 12.28
CA LYS A 825 13.83 -18.76 13.26
C LYS A 825 12.40 -18.99 13.74
N ILE A 826 11.99 -20.25 13.80
CA ILE A 826 10.66 -20.64 14.30
C ILE A 826 10.71 -20.94 15.79
N VAL A 827 9.87 -20.26 16.55
CA VAL A 827 9.68 -20.49 17.99
C VAL A 827 8.23 -20.90 18.24
N ASN A 828 8.03 -22.20 18.45
CA ASN A 828 6.74 -22.79 18.73
C ASN A 828 6.91 -23.92 19.77
N MET A 829 5.83 -24.62 20.12
CA MET A 829 5.87 -25.72 21.10
C MET A 829 6.78 -26.90 20.69
N SER A 830 7.01 -27.13 19.38
CA SER A 830 7.80 -28.26 18.88
C SER A 830 9.28 -27.92 18.61
N THR A 831 9.61 -26.66 18.36
CA THR A 831 10.94 -26.18 17.97
C THR A 831 11.68 -25.39 19.05
N ALA A 832 11.20 -25.39 20.30
CA ALA A 832 11.77 -24.58 21.39
C ALA A 832 12.76 -25.32 22.34
N PRO A 833 13.90 -25.91 21.92
CA PRO A 833 14.82 -26.56 22.86
C PRO A 833 16.00 -25.69 23.32
N THR A 834 16.11 -24.40 22.97
CA THR A 834 17.21 -23.52 23.41
C THR A 834 16.73 -22.35 24.28
N PRO A 835 17.56 -21.85 25.22
CA PRO A 835 17.20 -20.70 26.07
C PRO A 835 17.05 -19.38 25.30
N ASP A 836 17.77 -19.24 24.20
CA ASP A 836 17.79 -18.06 23.32
C ASP A 836 17.70 -18.50 21.85
N VAL A 837 16.99 -17.71 21.04
CA VAL A 837 16.83 -17.91 19.59
C VAL A 837 17.39 -16.69 18.85
N GLY A 838 18.07 -16.95 17.72
CA GLY A 838 18.59 -15.90 16.85
C GLY A 838 17.48 -15.14 16.11
N LEU A 839 17.84 -14.06 15.44
CA LEU A 839 16.92 -13.18 14.71
C LEU A 839 17.28 -13.15 13.21
N PRO A 840 16.31 -12.93 12.31
CA PRO A 840 14.88 -12.68 12.57
C PRO A 840 14.14 -13.91 13.12
N ALA A 841 13.01 -13.71 13.78
CA ALA A 841 12.25 -14.80 14.40
C ALA A 841 10.73 -14.64 14.27
N SER A 842 10.06 -15.80 14.19
CA SER A 842 8.61 -15.98 14.11
C SER A 842 8.13 -16.80 15.30
N VAL A 843 7.31 -16.20 16.16
CA VAL A 843 6.81 -16.82 17.40
C VAL A 843 5.32 -17.14 17.29
N PHE A 844 4.94 -18.36 17.69
CA PHE A 844 3.57 -18.85 17.65
C PHE A 844 3.03 -19.05 19.06
N PHE A 845 2.12 -18.19 19.49
CA PHE A 845 1.44 -18.31 20.78
C PHE A 845 0.17 -19.17 20.65
N ASP A 846 -0.08 -20.01 21.66
CA ASP A 846 -1.27 -20.86 21.69
C ASP A 846 -2.52 -20.00 21.90
N GLY A 847 -3.45 -20.05 20.95
CA GLY A 847 -4.76 -19.42 21.04
C GLY A 847 -5.93 -20.41 20.95
N THR A 848 -5.69 -21.71 21.16
CA THR A 848 -6.73 -22.74 21.09
C THR A 848 -7.89 -22.50 22.06
N ASN A 849 -7.63 -21.87 23.20
CA ASN A 849 -8.63 -21.32 24.11
C ASN A 849 -8.46 -19.80 24.30
N PRO A 850 -9.14 -18.96 23.51
CA PRO A 850 -8.96 -17.51 23.53
C PRO A 850 -9.45 -16.83 24.83
N CYS A 851 -10.08 -17.58 25.75
CA CYS A 851 -10.50 -17.09 27.05
C CYS A 851 -9.45 -17.23 28.16
N ALA A 852 -8.46 -18.11 27.98
CA ALA A 852 -7.45 -18.41 28.99
C ALA A 852 -6.00 -18.42 28.44
N GLN A 853 -5.85 -18.49 27.13
CA GLN A 853 -4.56 -18.47 26.42
C GLN A 853 -4.49 -17.24 25.51
N ALA A 854 -3.49 -17.14 24.63
CA ALA A 854 -3.35 -15.96 23.80
C ALA A 854 -4.57 -15.74 22.89
N ASN A 855 -4.89 -14.48 22.66
CA ASN A 855 -5.90 -14.03 21.72
C ASN A 855 -5.39 -12.74 21.05
N HIS A 856 -6.11 -12.25 20.05
CA HIS A 856 -5.66 -11.08 19.27
C HIS A 856 -5.29 -9.87 20.15
N GLY A 857 -6.06 -9.60 21.20
CA GLY A 857 -5.86 -8.47 22.13
C GLY A 857 -4.86 -8.72 23.25
N THR A 858 -4.19 -9.87 23.29
CA THR A 858 -3.37 -10.25 24.44
C THR A 858 -2.19 -9.32 24.68
N PHE A 859 -1.50 -8.86 23.62
CA PHE A 859 -0.34 -7.96 23.78
C PHE A 859 -0.71 -6.59 24.36
N VAL A 860 -1.96 -6.14 24.20
CA VAL A 860 -2.38 -4.83 24.70
C VAL A 860 -2.85 -4.87 26.15
N ALA A 861 -3.54 -5.94 26.56
CA ALA A 861 -4.00 -6.10 27.92
C ALA A 861 -4.11 -7.59 28.31
N PRO A 862 -3.68 -7.96 29.54
CA PRO A 862 -3.75 -9.33 30.02
C PRO A 862 -5.17 -9.79 30.41
N ILE A 863 -6.12 -8.85 30.51
CA ILE A 863 -7.53 -9.11 30.76
C ILE A 863 -8.34 -8.17 29.87
N VAL A 864 -9.18 -8.74 29.01
CA VAL A 864 -10.06 -7.98 28.12
C VAL A 864 -11.49 -8.47 28.25
N ASP A 865 -12.47 -7.57 28.12
CA ASP A 865 -13.87 -7.96 28.13
C ASP A 865 -14.18 -8.81 26.89
N ASN A 866 -14.87 -9.93 27.11
CA ASN A 866 -15.27 -10.89 26.09
C ASN A 866 -16.48 -11.68 26.58
N ASP A 867 -17.67 -11.33 26.06
CA ASP A 867 -18.95 -11.94 26.47
C ASP A 867 -19.04 -13.45 26.15
N ALA A 868 -18.23 -13.96 25.22
CA ALA A 868 -18.17 -15.38 24.91
C ALA A 868 -17.39 -16.18 25.97
N CYS A 869 -16.63 -15.51 26.84
CA CYS A 869 -15.82 -16.16 27.85
C CYS A 869 -16.55 -16.32 29.20
N PRO A 870 -16.23 -17.38 29.97
CA PRO A 870 -16.76 -17.51 31.33
C PRO A 870 -16.47 -16.26 32.18
N GLY A 871 -17.53 -15.65 32.72
CA GLY A 871 -17.40 -14.41 33.50
C GLY A 871 -17.23 -13.13 32.67
N GLY A 872 -17.44 -13.20 31.34
CA GLY A 872 -17.43 -12.04 30.44
C GLY A 872 -16.04 -11.46 30.18
N LYS A 873 -14.97 -12.19 30.51
CA LYS A 873 -13.58 -11.73 30.36
C LYS A 873 -12.68 -12.83 29.82
N ALA A 874 -11.81 -12.48 28.88
CA ALA A 874 -10.66 -13.29 28.55
C ALA A 874 -9.49 -12.92 29.46
N ILE A 875 -8.84 -13.91 30.07
CA ILE A 875 -7.74 -13.73 31.02
C ILE A 875 -6.51 -14.42 30.44
N THR A 876 -5.60 -13.64 29.85
CA THR A 876 -4.50 -14.13 29.00
C THR A 876 -3.13 -13.75 29.56
N LYS A 877 -3.05 -13.60 30.89
CA LYS A 877 -1.90 -13.06 31.65
C LYS A 877 -0.56 -13.69 31.29
N ASP A 878 -0.48 -15.02 31.23
CA ASP A 878 0.79 -15.73 31.00
C ASP A 878 1.34 -15.45 29.60
N ALA A 879 0.45 -15.45 28.59
CA ALA A 879 0.80 -15.10 27.22
C ALA A 879 1.17 -13.61 27.09
N PHE A 880 0.45 -12.70 27.75
CA PHE A 880 0.82 -11.28 27.80
C PHE A 880 2.22 -11.07 28.38
N THR A 881 2.52 -11.69 29.52
CA THR A 881 3.86 -11.61 30.15
C THR A 881 4.94 -12.15 29.22
N SER A 882 4.66 -13.26 28.52
CA SER A 882 5.61 -13.85 27.56
C SER A 882 5.86 -12.94 26.37
N MET A 883 4.81 -12.38 25.76
CA MET A 883 4.93 -11.42 24.65
C MET A 883 5.72 -10.17 25.08
N VAL A 884 5.41 -9.56 26.24
CA VAL A 884 6.12 -8.36 26.71
C VAL A 884 7.58 -8.66 27.05
N THR A 885 7.88 -9.84 27.60
CA THR A 885 9.25 -10.25 27.94
C THR A 885 10.09 -10.42 26.67
N GLN A 886 9.57 -11.10 25.65
CA GLN A 886 10.26 -11.25 24.36
C GLN A 886 10.45 -9.90 23.66
N THR A 887 9.42 -9.06 23.66
CA THR A 887 9.49 -7.70 23.10
C THR A 887 10.52 -6.86 23.83
N GLY A 888 10.52 -6.86 25.17
CA GLY A 888 11.48 -6.13 26.00
C GLY A 888 12.94 -6.54 25.77
N ALA A 889 13.18 -7.85 25.62
CA ALA A 889 14.50 -8.37 25.29
C ALA A 889 14.99 -7.86 23.91
N LEU A 890 14.09 -7.81 22.90
CA LEU A 890 14.45 -7.38 21.55
C LEU A 890 14.76 -5.88 21.44
N VAL A 891 14.01 -5.04 22.14
CA VAL A 891 14.18 -3.57 22.08
C VAL A 891 15.32 -3.08 22.98
N SER A 892 15.88 -3.95 23.83
CA SER A 892 17.02 -3.65 24.68
C SER A 892 18.33 -3.59 23.86
N PRO A 893 19.24 -2.64 24.14
CA PRO A 893 20.49 -2.51 23.37
C PRO A 893 21.57 -3.57 23.66
N ALA A 894 21.38 -4.41 24.67
CA ALA A 894 22.30 -5.49 24.99
C ALA A 894 22.05 -6.68 24.03
N GLY A 895 22.74 -6.70 22.88
CA GLY A 895 22.79 -7.81 21.92
C GLY A 895 21.52 -8.67 21.87
N ALA A 896 20.50 -8.20 21.15
CA ALA A 896 19.16 -8.77 21.17
C ALA A 896 19.17 -10.31 21.03
N THR A 897 18.77 -11.00 22.10
CA THR A 897 18.41 -12.42 22.05
C THR A 897 16.92 -12.56 22.28
N LEU A 898 16.31 -13.57 21.66
CA LEU A 898 14.90 -13.89 21.88
C LEU A 898 14.81 -15.00 22.96
N PRO A 899 14.40 -14.68 24.19
CA PRO A 899 14.35 -15.67 25.27
C PRO A 899 13.20 -16.66 25.07
N VAL A 900 13.45 -17.93 25.45
CA VAL A 900 12.46 -19.02 25.41
C VAL A 900 12.52 -19.82 26.71
N SER A 901 12.20 -19.16 27.82
CA SER A 901 12.13 -19.76 29.16
C SER A 901 11.02 -20.82 29.27
N PRO A 902 11.02 -21.71 30.29
CA PRO A 902 9.94 -22.67 30.49
C PRO A 902 8.55 -22.03 30.58
N ASP A 903 8.44 -20.83 31.17
CA ASP A 903 7.18 -20.09 31.26
C ASP A 903 6.71 -19.61 29.89
N ILE A 904 7.64 -19.11 29.05
CA ILE A 904 7.33 -18.74 27.66
C ILE A 904 6.91 -19.98 26.87
N GLN A 905 7.65 -21.09 26.99
CA GLN A 905 7.34 -22.36 26.30
C GLN A 905 5.93 -22.86 26.61
N ALA A 906 5.45 -22.67 27.84
CA ALA A 906 4.10 -23.06 28.25
C ALA A 906 2.98 -22.25 27.57
N THR A 907 3.32 -21.11 26.93
CA THR A 907 2.37 -20.26 26.18
C THR A 907 2.42 -20.47 24.67
N LEU A 908 3.35 -21.29 24.18
CA LEU A 908 3.55 -21.49 22.75
C LEU A 908 2.55 -22.51 22.18
N GLY A 909 2.08 -22.22 20.97
CA GLY A 909 1.24 -23.10 20.17
C GLY A 909 2.03 -23.80 19.08
N THR A 910 1.33 -24.48 18.18
CA THR A 910 1.90 -24.97 16.92
C THR A 910 0.95 -24.61 15.80
N SER A 911 1.45 -23.93 14.77
CA SER A 911 0.67 -23.71 13.56
C SER A 911 0.44 -25.05 12.84
N LEU A 912 -0.77 -25.24 12.34
CA LEU A 912 -1.14 -26.40 11.53
C LEU A 912 -0.95 -26.15 10.03
N THR A 913 -0.59 -24.92 9.64
CA THR A 913 -0.64 -24.45 8.25
C THR A 913 0.66 -23.81 7.78
N ILE A 914 1.66 -23.67 8.66
CA ILE A 914 2.96 -23.07 8.34
C ILE A 914 3.68 -23.75 7.16
N GLU A 915 3.43 -25.04 6.92
CA GLU A 915 3.98 -25.74 5.76
C GLU A 915 3.37 -25.26 4.44
N SER A 916 2.14 -24.76 4.47
CA SER A 916 1.38 -24.24 3.33
C SER A 916 1.48 -22.71 3.18
N ALA A 917 2.27 -22.03 4.00
CA ALA A 917 2.56 -20.60 3.82
C ALA A 917 3.18 -20.38 2.44
N LEU A 918 2.64 -19.44 1.64
CA LEU A 918 3.05 -19.21 0.24
C LEU A 918 3.01 -20.46 -0.68
N ASP A 919 2.21 -21.49 -0.36
CA ASP A 919 2.25 -22.80 -1.05
C ASP A 919 3.61 -23.53 -0.96
N GLN A 920 4.33 -23.37 0.14
CA GLN A 920 5.63 -24.03 0.38
C GLN A 920 5.52 -25.56 0.58
N ASP A 921 4.32 -26.15 0.54
CA ASP A 921 4.02 -27.57 0.71
C ASP A 921 4.00 -28.37 -0.60
N LYS A 922 4.22 -27.72 -1.75
CA LYS A 922 4.11 -28.32 -3.09
C LYS A 922 5.42 -28.80 -3.70
#